data_AF-A0A8W8JXH8-F1
#
_entry.id   AF-A0A8W8JXH8-F1
#
_cell.length_a   1.000
_cell.length_b   1.000
_cell.length_c   1.000
_cell.angle_alpha   90.00
_cell.angle_beta   90.00
_cell.angle_gamma   90.00
#
_symmetry.space_group_name_H-M   'P 1'
#
loop_
_entity.id
_entity.type
_entity.pdbx_description
1 polymer ?
#
loop_
_entity_poly.entity_id
_entity_poly.type
_entity_poly.pdbx_seq_one_letter_code
_entity_poly.pdbx_strand_id
1 'polypeptide(L)'
;MYSLVALCGILTFHFGYSMIEEMTTPGDIEDCFNGYYRKTTLQRSIGSKIYWKCMQRAACNRAMLNLGSNMTLEERHYIESLLPPPEVFYGNGAKGFHPNSEHRWRKEYRMMTEKERQAYHFAVNKLKRLRLGTSNRYDVIAALHEGAIVNAAHEGPNFMGWHRIYLIVYENALRQIVPGVTIPYFAGDLDEPLRDSTQSVLFCERFFGNGNGVVTSGPYANWSTPSGPLVRNYGDDGELWTREGLQRILNKTRNAEIIAPNAEEEDNLEDQHGAIHNWIGGGNGQIGELQTSSQDPAFFSLHAYVDYIWEEFRKRQASLGINPAKDYPVDYGPEEHHPLRLAGFATLRNIDGYSHGLASLVSYKPKPTCSKDRPFCGSPFLRCDKKSNPPRCVSKTIASFYRSNDPDDDSECNRTRTDNAVQNRFSCNGAQDIRQWVYIPVEIICVRPPEKKIYGSYPVFNGNLYRRGDIYSPKTYGIDDVLKTDILAKYSRCKDDTDRNSGRVTIQSRGLNYRGTYAEFALMDTRLAMANSMAYVAVKNPEHGVSEVMLSARDSCGRICKAYCKNNAPGSSDYRPCNGIIRVTSRTPKLYGRHYGENVYDMWNLPLGENCPSIKKTQVSVKFFCDFKNEWPWHSDFVLQQRQRGHFHGRRVTGNGPVRQMIMPSMVRGIVQENRIPSLQQEFISGNRKLPGCFLGHNCLVPGPCKPCQNGQKLQCLNTHISFAVCNNGAYVIRQCIGRSHINGHSLMCMGDVFRKPFLYR
;
A
#
# COMPACT_ATOMS: atom_id res chain seq x y z
N MET A 1 -21.95 -2.75 -72.70
CA MET A 1 -20.65 -3.26 -72.22
C MET A 1 -20.07 -2.23 -71.27
N TYR A 2 -20.23 -2.47 -69.97
CA TYR A 2 -19.64 -1.65 -68.90
C TYR A 2 -18.27 -2.20 -68.57
N SER A 3 -17.20 -1.42 -68.76
CA SER A 3 -15.85 -1.81 -68.32
C SER A 3 -15.56 -1.19 -66.95
N LEU A 4 -15.33 -2.07 -65.98
CA LEU A 4 -15.00 -1.79 -64.59
C LEU A 4 -13.66 -1.04 -64.45
N VAL A 5 -13.67 0.03 -63.66
CA VAL A 5 -12.49 0.59 -63.02
C VAL A 5 -12.33 -0.10 -61.66
N ALA A 6 -11.28 -0.89 -61.49
CA ALA A 6 -10.92 -1.51 -60.22
C ALA A 6 -10.20 -0.49 -59.32
N LEU A 7 -10.89 -0.03 -58.27
CA LEU A 7 -10.28 0.71 -57.16
C LEU A 7 -9.59 -0.29 -56.22
N CYS A 8 -8.28 -0.47 -56.39
CA CYS A 8 -7.42 -1.11 -55.40
C CYS A 8 -7.22 -0.15 -54.22
N GLY A 9 -8.16 -0.16 -53.27
CA GLY A 9 -7.98 0.46 -51.96
C GLY A 9 -6.97 -0.34 -51.15
N ILE A 10 -5.75 0.19 -51.02
CA ILE A 10 -4.76 -0.32 -50.07
C ILE A 10 -5.29 0.01 -48.67
N LEU A 11 -5.97 -0.96 -48.04
CA LEU A 11 -6.20 -0.97 -46.60
C LEU A 11 -4.85 -1.23 -45.93
N THR A 12 -4.09 -0.17 -45.69
CA THR A 12 -3.04 -0.21 -44.67
C THR A 12 -3.73 -0.42 -43.32
N PHE A 13 -3.85 -1.68 -42.89
CA PHE A 13 -4.07 -1.99 -41.49
C PHE A 13 -2.86 -1.45 -40.71
N HIS A 14 -2.98 -0.22 -40.20
CA HIS A 14 -2.12 0.21 -39.12
C HIS A 14 -2.46 -0.67 -37.92
N PHE A 15 -1.60 -1.66 -37.66
CA PHE A 15 -1.55 -2.30 -36.36
C PHE A 15 -1.19 -1.21 -35.35
N GLY A 16 -2.20 -0.58 -34.76
CA GLY A 16 -2.02 0.37 -33.68
C GLY A 16 -1.38 -0.35 -32.52
N TYR A 17 -0.08 -0.10 -32.30
CA TYR A 17 0.59 -0.43 -31.05
C TYR A 17 -0.22 0.13 -29.88
N SER A 18 -0.30 -0.61 -28.78
CA SER A 18 -1.12 -0.18 -27.65
C SER A 18 -0.63 1.15 -27.08
N MET A 19 -1.57 1.95 -26.61
CA MET A 19 -1.37 3.31 -26.13
C MET A 19 -0.75 3.45 -24.74
N ILE A 20 -0.78 2.35 -24.00
CA ILE A 20 -0.17 2.16 -22.70
C ILE A 20 0.89 1.08 -22.89
N GLU A 21 2.14 1.50 -22.96
CA GLU A 21 3.28 0.60 -23.18
C GLU A 21 4.01 0.38 -21.86
N GLU A 22 4.38 -0.87 -21.58
CA GLU A 22 5.33 -1.15 -20.49
C GLU A 22 6.69 -0.53 -20.83
N MET A 23 7.30 0.13 -19.86
CA MET A 23 8.65 0.67 -20.00
C MET A 23 9.65 -0.18 -19.23
N THR A 24 10.91 -0.08 -19.65
CA THR A 24 12.05 -0.51 -18.84
C THR A 24 12.13 0.31 -17.55
N THR A 25 12.50 -0.34 -16.46
CA THR A 25 12.74 0.33 -15.18
C THR A 25 13.88 1.34 -15.34
N PRO A 26 13.70 2.59 -14.90
CA PRO A 26 14.80 3.53 -14.81
C PRO A 26 15.90 3.01 -13.87
N GLY A 27 17.17 3.21 -14.24
CA GLY A 27 18.32 2.65 -13.53
C GLY A 27 18.39 3.06 -12.05
N ASP A 28 18.04 4.31 -11.72
CA ASP A 28 18.01 4.81 -10.34
C ASP A 28 17.02 4.05 -9.44
N ILE A 29 15.85 3.70 -9.99
CA ILE A 29 14.83 2.91 -9.31
C ILE A 29 15.25 1.43 -9.24
N GLU A 30 15.77 0.90 -10.35
CA GLU A 30 16.21 -0.49 -10.45
C GLU A 30 17.35 -0.80 -9.48
N ASP A 31 18.35 0.08 -9.39
CA ASP A 31 19.48 -0.05 -8.49
C ASP A 31 19.03 -0.04 -7.02
N CYS A 32 18.06 0.80 -6.66
CA CYS A 32 17.51 0.82 -5.32
C CYS A 32 16.80 -0.50 -4.98
N PHE A 33 15.91 -1.00 -5.84
CA PHE A 33 15.24 -2.28 -5.61
C PHE A 33 16.24 -3.44 -5.55
N ASN A 34 17.24 -3.46 -6.42
CA ASN A 34 18.31 -4.47 -6.41
C ASN A 34 19.15 -4.39 -5.12
N GLY A 35 19.39 -3.19 -4.59
CA GLY A 35 20.06 -2.96 -3.32
C GLY A 35 19.30 -3.61 -2.15
N TYR A 36 17.99 -3.39 -2.06
CA TYR A 36 17.15 -4.02 -1.03
C TYR A 36 17.04 -5.53 -1.22
N TYR A 37 16.87 -6.01 -2.45
CA TYR A 37 16.80 -7.44 -2.75
C TYR A 37 18.02 -8.22 -2.23
N ARG A 38 19.21 -7.60 -2.20
CA ARG A 38 20.43 -8.22 -1.67
C ARG A 38 20.50 -8.23 -0.13
N LYS A 39 19.78 -7.34 0.54
CA LYS A 39 19.87 -7.12 1.99
C LYS A 39 18.72 -7.74 2.79
N THR A 40 17.52 -7.83 2.20
CA THR A 40 16.30 -8.22 2.94
C THR A 40 15.35 -9.10 2.12
N THR A 41 14.29 -9.58 2.77
CA THR A 41 13.18 -10.32 2.15
C THR A 41 11.85 -9.66 2.53
N LEU A 42 10.77 -10.01 1.82
CA LEU A 42 9.43 -9.52 2.16
C LEU A 42 8.85 -10.13 3.45
N GLN A 43 9.52 -11.10 4.06
CA GLN A 43 9.19 -11.60 5.39
C GLN A 43 9.80 -10.73 6.49
N ARG A 44 10.84 -9.96 6.19
CA ARG A 44 11.57 -9.10 7.15
C ARG A 44 11.16 -7.64 7.00
N SER A 45 11.14 -7.13 5.77
CA SER A 45 10.85 -5.72 5.49
C SER A 45 9.48 -5.55 4.83
N ILE A 46 8.76 -4.50 5.22
CA ILE A 46 7.43 -4.18 4.70
C ILE A 46 7.56 -3.62 3.28
N GLY A 47 6.92 -4.25 2.31
CA GLY A 47 7.08 -3.91 0.88
C GLY A 47 6.76 -2.45 0.55
N SER A 48 5.74 -1.85 1.17
CA SER A 48 5.40 -0.44 0.95
C SER A 48 6.49 0.53 1.43
N LYS A 49 7.23 0.20 2.51
CA LYS A 49 8.38 1.01 2.97
C LYS A 49 9.49 1.01 1.92
N ILE A 50 9.82 -0.16 1.37
CA ILE A 50 10.84 -0.30 0.32
C ILE A 50 10.44 0.49 -0.93
N TYR A 51 9.19 0.33 -1.38
CA TYR A 51 8.63 1.09 -2.50
C TYR A 51 8.78 2.59 -2.28
N TRP A 52 8.30 3.09 -1.15
CA TRP A 52 8.32 4.52 -0.85
C TRP A 52 9.75 5.08 -0.88
N LYS A 53 10.72 4.41 -0.23
CA LYS A 53 12.13 4.85 -0.23
C LYS A 53 12.71 4.93 -1.64
N CYS A 54 12.58 3.87 -2.44
CA CYS A 54 13.15 3.87 -3.78
C CYS A 54 12.50 4.93 -4.69
N MET A 55 11.19 5.12 -4.57
CA MET A 55 10.48 6.15 -5.32
C MET A 55 10.82 7.56 -4.87
N GLN A 56 11.07 7.76 -3.58
CA GLN A 56 11.47 9.05 -3.04
C GLN A 56 12.88 9.41 -3.48
N ARG A 57 13.83 8.47 -3.38
CA ARG A 57 15.21 8.66 -3.86
C ARG A 57 15.28 9.00 -5.34
N ALA A 58 14.55 8.26 -6.17
CA ALA A 58 14.45 8.54 -7.60
C ALA A 58 13.85 9.93 -7.89
N ALA A 59 12.80 10.31 -7.16
CA ALA A 59 12.21 11.64 -7.27
C ALA A 59 13.21 12.75 -6.90
N CYS A 60 14.02 12.56 -5.86
CA CYS A 60 15.02 13.55 -5.44
C CYS A 60 16.17 13.67 -6.45
N ASN A 61 16.71 12.55 -6.93
CA ASN A 61 17.74 12.54 -7.98
C ASN A 61 17.29 13.31 -9.23
N ARG A 62 16.02 13.16 -9.63
CA ARG A 62 15.46 13.84 -10.80
C ARG A 62 15.08 15.29 -10.52
N ALA A 63 14.73 15.63 -9.28
CA ALA A 63 14.47 17.00 -8.88
C ALA A 63 15.73 17.88 -8.94
N MET A 64 16.94 17.31 -8.90
CA MET A 64 18.19 18.06 -9.14
C MET A 64 18.28 18.70 -10.53
N LEU A 65 17.50 18.22 -11.52
CA LEU A 65 17.45 18.83 -12.85
C LEU A 65 16.60 20.11 -12.90
N ASN A 66 15.79 20.37 -11.87
CA ASN A 66 14.99 21.59 -11.75
C ASN A 66 15.40 22.31 -10.46
N LEU A 67 16.30 23.28 -10.63
CA LEU A 67 16.78 24.28 -9.65
C LEU A 67 15.83 24.46 -8.44
N GLY A 68 16.42 24.47 -7.24
CA GLY A 68 15.72 24.65 -5.97
C GLY A 68 14.83 25.89 -5.94
N SER A 69 14.00 26.01 -4.90
CA SER A 69 13.17 27.19 -4.68
C SER A 69 14.00 28.46 -4.92
N ASN A 70 13.67 29.21 -5.98
CA ASN A 70 14.31 30.48 -6.31
C ASN A 70 13.86 31.51 -5.26
N MET A 71 14.38 31.37 -4.03
CA MET A 71 14.14 32.32 -2.96
C MET A 71 14.66 33.68 -3.41
N THR A 72 13.81 34.68 -3.27
CA THR A 72 14.18 36.08 -3.44
C THR A 72 15.26 36.47 -2.43
N LEU A 73 15.96 37.56 -2.72
CA LEU A 73 16.96 38.10 -1.80
C LEU A 73 16.35 38.46 -0.44
N GLU A 74 15.12 38.99 -0.44
CA GLU A 74 14.36 39.33 0.78
C GLU A 74 14.04 38.08 1.61
N GLU A 75 13.56 37.02 0.97
CA GLU A 75 13.30 35.73 1.62
C GLU A 75 14.58 35.13 2.23
N ARG A 76 15.70 35.24 1.53
CA ARG A 76 17.01 34.79 2.05
C ARG A 76 17.42 35.56 3.29
N HIS A 77 17.36 36.90 3.26
CA HIS A 77 17.69 37.73 4.41
C HIS A 77 16.79 37.45 5.60
N TYR A 78 15.50 37.18 5.35
CA TYR A 78 14.59 36.77 6.42
C TYR A 78 15.04 35.46 7.07
N ILE A 79 15.35 34.42 6.30
CA ILE A 79 15.84 33.15 6.86
C ILE A 79 17.15 33.35 7.61
N GLU A 80 18.09 34.12 7.06
CA GLU A 80 19.36 34.42 7.72
C GLU A 80 19.15 35.16 9.05
N SER A 81 18.16 36.08 9.13
CA SER A 81 17.80 36.77 10.38
C SER A 81 17.23 35.85 11.46
N LEU A 82 16.79 34.64 11.10
CA LEU A 82 16.28 33.63 12.01
C LEU A 82 17.35 32.67 12.50
N LEU A 83 18.57 32.70 11.95
CA LEU A 83 19.65 31.80 12.38
C LEU A 83 20.21 32.21 13.75
N PRO A 84 20.62 31.25 14.59
CA PRO A 84 21.37 31.55 15.80
C PRO A 84 22.68 32.28 15.46
N PRO A 85 23.15 33.18 16.33
CA PRO A 85 24.40 33.89 16.08
C PRO A 85 25.60 32.93 16.20
N PRO A 86 26.74 33.22 15.54
CA PRO A 86 27.88 32.29 15.43
C PRO A 86 28.46 31.80 16.76
N GLU A 87 28.33 32.59 17.83
CA GLU A 87 28.81 32.28 19.19
C GLU A 87 28.14 31.03 19.76
N VAL A 88 26.91 30.72 19.32
CA VAL A 88 26.20 29.49 19.70
C VAL A 88 26.95 28.25 19.19
N PHE A 89 27.62 28.33 18.05
CA PHE A 89 28.29 27.19 17.43
C PHE A 89 29.76 27.06 17.86
N TYR A 90 30.46 28.21 17.99
CA TYR A 90 31.92 28.25 18.15
C TYR A 90 32.40 28.82 19.49
N GLY A 91 31.48 29.17 20.40
CA GLY A 91 31.83 29.72 21.71
C GLY A 91 32.51 28.71 22.65
N ASN A 92 33.37 29.22 23.54
CA ASN A 92 33.99 28.45 24.62
C ASN A 92 32.95 28.07 25.70
N GLY A 93 32.15 27.04 25.41
CA GLY A 93 31.31 26.30 26.36
C GLY A 93 30.30 27.12 27.15
N ALA A 94 29.02 27.07 26.75
CA ALA A 94 27.80 27.30 27.56
C ALA A 94 27.68 28.57 28.46
N LYS A 95 28.70 29.44 28.57
CA LYS A 95 28.74 30.60 29.47
C LYS A 95 28.41 31.92 28.78
N GLY A 96 27.70 31.87 27.66
CA GLY A 96 27.35 33.04 26.86
C GLY A 96 25.90 33.07 26.40
N PHE A 97 24.97 32.43 27.12
CA PHE A 97 23.56 32.75 26.90
C PHE A 97 23.35 34.20 27.33
N HIS A 98 22.85 35.04 26.42
CA HIS A 98 22.36 36.35 26.79
C HIS A 98 21.40 36.18 27.98
N PRO A 99 21.59 36.90 29.11
CA PRO A 99 20.77 36.73 30.31
C PRO A 99 19.26 36.95 30.11
N ASN A 100 18.85 37.42 28.92
CA ASN A 100 17.46 37.66 28.54
C ASN A 100 16.87 36.64 27.54
N SER A 101 17.62 35.61 27.08
CA SER A 101 17.00 34.56 26.24
C SER A 101 16.30 33.54 27.14
N GLU A 102 14.98 33.64 27.28
CA GLU A 102 14.20 32.61 27.98
C GLU A 102 14.52 31.21 27.44
N HIS A 103 14.92 30.32 28.34
CA HIS A 103 15.23 28.92 28.03
C HIS A 103 14.01 28.21 27.43
N ARG A 104 14.20 27.51 26.31
CA ARG A 104 13.09 26.92 25.53
C ARG A 104 12.75 25.54 26.07
N TRP A 105 11.50 25.36 26.52
CA TRP A 105 10.98 24.08 27.00
C TRP A 105 9.92 23.51 26.06
N ARG A 106 10.30 22.58 25.19
CA ARG A 106 9.35 21.86 24.33
C ARG A 106 8.59 20.81 25.15
N LYS A 107 7.27 20.75 24.97
CA LYS A 107 6.36 19.85 25.69
C LYS A 107 5.64 18.93 24.72
N GLU A 108 5.21 17.77 25.21
CA GLU A 108 4.30 16.91 24.44
C GLU A 108 3.01 17.69 24.19
N TYR A 109 2.47 17.63 22.99
CA TYR A 109 1.38 18.51 22.56
C TYR A 109 0.13 18.42 23.45
N ARG A 110 -0.23 17.22 23.93
CA ARG A 110 -1.35 16.99 24.88
C ARG A 110 -1.00 17.37 26.31
N MET A 111 0.26 17.69 26.62
CA MET A 111 0.73 18.16 27.93
C MET A 111 0.86 19.68 28.01
N MET A 112 0.65 20.40 26.90
CA MET A 112 0.55 21.87 26.93
C MET A 112 -0.70 22.30 27.67
N THR A 113 -0.59 23.41 28.42
CA THR A 113 -1.76 24.15 28.88
C THR A 113 -2.49 24.77 27.69
N GLU A 114 -3.75 25.15 27.90
CA GLU A 114 -4.55 25.75 26.82
C GLU A 114 -3.94 27.09 26.34
N LYS A 115 -3.47 27.93 27.26
CA LYS A 115 -2.78 29.18 26.92
C LYS A 115 -1.54 28.95 26.06
N GLU A 116 -0.70 27.97 26.39
CA GLU A 116 0.49 27.64 25.61
C GLU A 116 0.10 27.13 24.21
N ARG A 117 -0.93 26.30 24.12
CA ARG A 117 -1.43 25.73 22.87
C ARG A 117 -1.96 26.81 21.92
N GLN A 118 -2.83 27.69 22.44
CA GLN A 118 -3.39 28.81 21.69
C GLN A 118 -2.31 29.79 21.25
N ALA A 119 -1.30 30.07 22.11
CA ALA A 119 -0.16 30.90 21.74
C ALA A 119 0.63 30.30 20.56
N TYR A 120 0.85 28.98 20.56
CA TYR A 120 1.48 28.27 19.44
C TYR A 120 0.62 28.37 18.18
N HIS A 121 -0.66 27.98 18.22
CA HIS A 121 -1.57 28.05 17.07
C HIS A 121 -1.67 29.45 16.48
N PHE A 122 -1.74 30.47 17.34
CA PHE A 122 -1.78 31.86 16.94
C PHE A 122 -0.50 32.26 16.21
N ALA A 123 0.68 31.95 16.77
CA ALA A 123 1.96 32.26 16.14
C ALA A 123 2.11 31.60 14.76
N VAL A 124 1.75 30.32 14.64
CA VAL A 124 1.78 29.57 13.38
C VAL A 124 0.86 30.21 12.33
N ASN A 125 -0.40 30.48 12.69
CA ASN A 125 -1.35 31.13 11.79
C ASN A 125 -0.96 32.57 11.44
N LYS A 126 -0.28 33.28 12.34
CA LYS A 126 0.23 34.62 12.05
C LYS A 126 1.35 34.56 11.02
N LEU A 127 2.30 33.62 11.12
CA LEU A 127 3.33 33.40 10.08
C LEU A 127 2.70 33.07 8.72
N LYS A 128 1.62 32.29 8.71
CA LYS A 128 0.88 31.95 7.48
C LYS A 128 0.19 33.16 6.82
N ARG A 129 -0.12 34.19 7.60
CA ARG A 129 -0.77 35.44 7.12
C ARG A 129 0.24 36.53 6.75
N LEU A 130 1.37 36.62 7.44
CA LEU A 130 2.39 37.64 7.20
C LEU A 130 3.11 37.42 5.88
N ARG A 131 3.06 38.41 5.00
CA ARG A 131 3.68 38.35 3.67
C ARG A 131 5.18 38.65 3.72
N LEU A 132 5.89 38.07 2.76
CA LEU A 132 7.28 38.34 2.43
C LEU A 132 7.41 38.15 0.92
N GLY A 133 7.51 39.25 0.17
CA GLY A 133 7.26 39.24 -1.27
C GLY A 133 5.90 38.62 -1.64
N THR A 134 5.90 37.67 -2.58
CA THR A 134 4.70 36.94 -3.02
C THR A 134 4.28 35.82 -2.05
N SER A 135 5.22 35.37 -1.22
CA SER A 135 5.04 34.26 -0.27
C SER A 135 4.54 34.77 1.08
N ASN A 136 4.17 33.86 1.99
CA ASN A 136 4.05 34.18 3.41
C ASN A 136 5.21 33.58 4.18
N ARG A 137 5.49 34.11 5.37
CA ARG A 137 6.65 33.72 6.18
C ARG A 137 6.68 32.23 6.51
N TYR A 138 5.52 31.60 6.71
CA TYR A 138 5.47 30.15 6.93
C TYR A 138 5.91 29.37 5.68
N ASP A 139 5.37 29.70 4.51
CA ASP A 139 5.69 29.01 3.26
C ASP A 139 7.15 29.23 2.84
N VAL A 140 7.74 30.38 3.15
CA VAL A 140 9.18 30.65 2.95
C VAL A 140 10.03 29.71 3.80
N ILE A 141 9.64 29.49 5.06
CA ILE A 141 10.33 28.54 5.94
C ILE A 141 10.11 27.11 5.42
N ALA A 142 8.87 26.75 5.05
CA ALA A 142 8.54 25.44 4.50
C ALA A 142 9.39 25.10 3.25
N ALA A 143 9.61 26.08 2.38
CA ALA A 143 10.37 25.95 1.14
C ALA A 143 11.87 25.64 1.33
N LEU A 144 12.41 25.73 2.56
CA LEU A 144 13.77 25.28 2.88
C LEU A 144 13.92 23.76 2.77
N HIS A 145 12.82 23.01 2.87
CA HIS A 145 12.79 21.54 2.82
C HIS A 145 12.41 21.02 1.42
N GLU A 146 12.85 21.70 0.37
CA GLU A 146 12.49 21.38 -1.01
C GLU A 146 13.72 21.31 -1.94
N GLY A 147 13.54 20.77 -3.14
CA GLY A 147 14.58 20.74 -4.17
C GLY A 147 15.84 19.96 -3.76
N ALA A 148 17.01 20.48 -4.12
CA ALA A 148 18.29 19.81 -3.90
C ALA A 148 18.69 19.67 -2.42
N ILE A 149 18.14 20.51 -1.54
CA ILE A 149 18.43 20.45 -0.09
C ILE A 149 17.94 19.15 0.52
N VAL A 150 16.90 18.53 -0.05
CA VAL A 150 16.37 17.24 0.42
C VAL A 150 17.47 16.16 0.46
N ASN A 151 18.38 16.12 -0.51
CA ASN A 151 19.48 15.13 -0.53
C ASN A 151 20.53 15.40 0.55
N ALA A 152 20.71 16.65 0.99
CA ALA A 152 21.60 16.95 2.10
C ALA A 152 20.92 16.69 3.45
N ALA A 153 19.59 16.79 3.52
CA ALA A 153 18.80 16.66 4.74
C ALA A 153 18.31 15.23 5.04
N HIS A 154 18.40 14.30 4.09
CA HIS A 154 17.84 12.94 4.19
C HIS A 154 18.78 11.86 3.66
N GLU A 155 18.55 10.61 4.07
CA GLU A 155 19.32 9.42 3.66
C GLU A 155 20.81 9.44 4.06
N GLY A 156 21.16 10.19 5.11
CA GLY A 156 22.53 10.22 5.61
C GLY A 156 22.74 10.99 6.93
N PRO A 157 23.99 11.07 7.42
CA PRO A 157 24.30 11.56 8.76
C PRO A 157 23.80 12.97 9.10
N ASN A 158 23.68 13.83 8.10
CA ASN A 158 23.23 15.21 8.31
C ASN A 158 21.75 15.31 8.69
N PHE A 159 20.95 14.25 8.54
CA PHE A 159 19.52 14.24 8.85
C PHE A 159 19.19 14.86 10.21
N MET A 160 19.91 14.46 11.27
CA MET A 160 19.66 14.97 12.63
C MET A 160 20.01 16.46 12.77
N GLY A 161 21.23 16.82 12.34
CA GLY A 161 21.76 18.17 12.48
C GLY A 161 20.96 19.18 11.66
N TRP A 162 20.62 18.84 10.42
CA TRP A 162 19.85 19.70 9.52
C TRP A 162 18.46 20.00 10.08
N HIS A 163 17.73 18.97 10.50
CA HIS A 163 16.39 19.16 11.06
C HIS A 163 16.40 19.89 12.41
N ARG A 164 17.46 19.74 13.23
CA ARG A 164 17.63 20.52 14.46
C ARG A 164 17.78 22.02 14.16
N ILE A 165 18.63 22.39 13.19
CA ILE A 165 18.77 23.79 12.74
C ILE A 165 17.43 24.30 12.21
N TYR A 166 16.75 23.49 11.40
CA TYR A 166 15.46 23.85 10.82
C TYR A 166 14.38 24.14 11.88
N LEU A 167 14.29 23.30 12.92
CA LEU A 167 13.39 23.53 14.06
C LEU A 167 13.72 24.84 14.80
N ILE A 168 15.00 25.19 14.93
CA ILE A 168 15.41 26.45 15.59
C ILE A 168 15.02 27.66 14.74
N VAL A 169 15.22 27.61 13.42
CA VAL A 169 14.79 28.66 12.49
C VAL A 169 13.27 28.87 12.59
N TYR A 170 12.49 27.80 12.53
CA TYR A 170 11.03 27.87 12.67
C TYR A 170 10.60 28.41 14.03
N GLU A 171 11.21 27.95 15.12
CA GLU A 171 10.88 28.41 16.47
C GLU A 171 11.27 29.89 16.69
N ASN A 172 12.36 30.35 16.10
CA ASN A 172 12.75 31.77 16.12
C ASN A 172 11.71 32.63 15.41
N ALA A 173 11.17 32.17 14.28
CA ALA A 173 10.10 32.88 13.57
C ALA A 173 8.83 32.96 14.43
N LEU A 174 8.46 31.88 15.12
CA LEU A 174 7.31 31.89 16.03
C LEU A 174 7.53 32.85 17.21
N ARG A 175 8.74 32.90 17.76
CA ARG A 175 9.10 33.76 18.89
C ARG A 175 9.16 35.25 18.55
N GLN A 176 9.37 35.60 17.28
CA GLN A 176 9.16 36.98 16.80
C GLN A 176 7.70 37.41 16.87
N ILE A 177 6.74 36.45 16.84
CA ILE A 177 5.31 36.74 16.96
C ILE A 177 4.87 36.71 18.42
N VAL A 178 5.20 35.64 19.14
CA VAL A 178 4.85 35.45 20.55
C VAL A 178 6.12 35.12 21.32
N PRO A 179 6.68 36.07 22.10
CA PRO A 179 7.82 35.79 22.97
C PRO A 179 7.54 34.58 23.88
N GLY A 180 8.54 33.72 24.07
CA GLY A 180 8.42 32.55 24.94
C GLY A 180 7.77 31.31 24.29
N VAL A 181 7.10 31.43 23.14
CA VAL A 181 6.49 30.27 22.48
C VAL A 181 7.53 29.23 22.05
N THR A 182 7.13 27.95 22.09
CA THR A 182 7.97 26.81 21.71
C THR A 182 7.17 25.81 20.90
N ILE A 183 7.86 24.99 20.11
CA ILE A 183 7.25 23.94 19.30
C ILE A 183 6.81 22.78 20.22
N PRO A 184 5.54 22.34 20.19
CA PRO A 184 5.15 21.10 20.84
C PRO A 184 5.64 19.88 20.05
N TYR A 185 6.04 18.83 20.75
CA TYR A 185 6.40 17.57 20.11
C TYR A 185 5.22 16.58 20.06
N PHE A 186 5.12 15.83 18.97
CA PHE A 186 4.13 14.76 18.75
C PHE A 186 4.76 13.39 19.05
N ALA A 187 4.52 12.87 20.25
CA ALA A 187 4.94 11.53 20.65
C ALA A 187 3.99 10.45 20.09
N GLY A 188 4.18 10.06 18.83
CA GLY A 188 3.32 9.10 18.13
C GLY A 188 3.23 7.71 18.78
N ASP A 189 4.19 7.34 19.63
CA ASP A 189 4.14 6.09 20.39
C ASP A 189 3.09 6.10 21.53
N LEU A 190 2.51 7.26 21.87
CA LEU A 190 1.33 7.34 22.74
C LEU A 190 0.05 6.92 22.02
N ASP A 191 0.05 6.98 20.69
CA ASP A 191 -1.11 6.75 19.82
C ASP A 191 -1.11 5.33 19.21
N GLU A 192 0.07 4.75 19.03
CA GLU A 192 0.29 3.40 18.51
C GLU A 192 -0.56 2.29 19.18
N PRO A 193 -0.79 2.28 20.51
CA PRO A 193 -1.56 1.20 21.17
C PRO A 193 -3.06 1.22 20.93
N LEU A 194 -3.57 2.31 20.36
CA LEU A 194 -5.00 2.39 20.06
C LEU A 194 -5.40 1.23 19.14
N ARG A 195 -6.60 0.68 19.35
CA ARG A 195 -7.14 -0.35 18.43
C ARG A 195 -7.20 0.19 17.00
N ASP A 196 -7.54 1.46 16.87
CA ASP A 196 -7.47 2.23 15.64
C ASP A 196 -6.76 3.55 15.97
N SER A 197 -5.51 3.70 15.50
CA SER A 197 -4.71 4.90 15.79
C SER A 197 -5.25 6.16 15.10
N THR A 198 -6.07 6.03 14.06
CA THR A 198 -6.74 7.17 13.40
C THR A 198 -7.76 7.85 14.33
N GLN A 199 -8.14 7.18 15.43
CA GLN A 199 -9.01 7.74 16.46
C GLN A 199 -8.28 8.63 17.46
N SER A 200 -6.98 8.90 17.29
CA SER A 200 -6.23 9.78 18.18
C SER A 200 -6.88 11.16 18.32
N VAL A 201 -6.96 11.65 19.56
CA VAL A 201 -7.44 13.01 19.86
C VAL A 201 -6.56 14.11 19.26
N LEU A 202 -5.30 13.83 18.89
CA LEU A 202 -4.42 14.81 18.23
C LEU A 202 -4.91 15.23 16.85
N PHE A 203 -5.79 14.45 16.23
CA PHE A 203 -6.41 14.79 14.94
C PHE A 203 -7.87 15.20 15.11
N CYS A 204 -8.16 15.92 16.20
CA CYS A 204 -9.40 16.68 16.40
C CYS A 204 -9.13 18.20 16.23
N GLU A 205 -10.20 19.01 16.20
CA GLU A 205 -10.14 20.44 15.97
C GLU A 205 -9.32 21.22 17.03
N ARG A 206 -9.28 20.77 18.28
CA ARG A 206 -8.39 21.37 19.29
C ARG A 206 -6.88 21.18 19.05
N PHE A 207 -6.46 20.30 18.14
CA PHE A 207 -5.05 19.97 17.90
C PHE A 207 -4.63 20.20 16.46
N PHE A 208 -4.44 19.15 15.64
CA PHE A 208 -4.03 19.32 14.25
C PHE A 208 -5.20 19.58 13.30
N GLY A 209 -6.45 19.45 13.76
CA GLY A 209 -7.61 19.32 12.87
C GLY A 209 -7.82 17.89 12.40
N ASN A 210 -8.82 17.67 11.54
CA ASN A 210 -9.10 16.35 10.98
C ASN A 210 -7.87 15.75 10.28
N GLY A 211 -7.70 14.43 10.41
CA GLY A 211 -6.57 13.68 9.83
C GLY A 211 -6.87 13.00 8.50
N ASN A 212 -8.11 13.08 8.00
CA ASN A 212 -8.51 12.50 6.72
C ASN A 212 -9.22 13.55 5.85
N GLY A 213 -8.87 13.59 4.56
CA GLY A 213 -9.40 14.52 3.59
C GLY A 213 -8.68 15.88 3.56
N VAL A 214 -9.36 16.88 2.99
CA VAL A 214 -8.98 18.28 3.13
C VAL A 214 -9.11 18.66 4.62
N VAL A 215 -8.13 19.38 5.15
CA VAL A 215 -8.17 19.85 6.54
C VAL A 215 -9.16 21.02 6.65
N THR A 216 -10.32 20.75 7.23
CA THR A 216 -11.44 21.69 7.36
C THR A 216 -11.75 22.06 8.81
N SER A 217 -11.07 21.45 9.78
CA SER A 217 -11.26 21.74 11.20
C SER A 217 -9.95 22.07 11.92
N GLY A 218 -10.08 22.69 13.10
CA GLY A 218 -8.97 23.06 13.96
C GLY A 218 -8.11 24.24 13.50
N PRO A 219 -6.94 24.48 14.13
CA PRO A 219 -6.17 25.70 13.92
C PRO A 219 -5.63 25.85 12.51
N TYR A 220 -5.61 24.77 11.71
CA TYR A 220 -5.10 24.77 10.34
C TYR A 220 -6.20 24.54 9.30
N ALA A 221 -7.46 24.73 9.69
CA ALA A 221 -8.60 24.62 8.79
C ALA A 221 -8.45 25.54 7.58
N ASN A 222 -8.77 25.01 6.39
CA ASN A 222 -8.80 25.73 5.12
C ASN A 222 -7.46 26.38 4.73
N TRP A 223 -6.35 25.85 5.24
CA TRP A 223 -5.03 26.28 4.82
C TRP A 223 -4.81 26.00 3.33
N SER A 224 -4.44 27.05 2.60
CA SER A 224 -3.87 26.94 1.26
C SER A 224 -2.35 26.92 1.37
N THR A 225 -1.70 26.03 0.63
CA THR A 225 -0.25 25.89 0.57
C THR A 225 0.23 26.08 -0.86
N PRO A 226 1.54 26.20 -1.12
CA PRO A 226 2.09 26.20 -2.48
C PRO A 226 1.67 24.96 -3.29
N SER A 227 1.37 23.84 -2.62
CA SER A 227 0.92 22.58 -3.25
C SER A 227 -0.59 22.36 -3.20
N GLY A 228 -1.37 23.37 -2.79
CA GLY A 228 -2.83 23.38 -2.78
C GLY A 228 -3.45 23.32 -1.39
N PRO A 229 -4.74 22.96 -1.27
CA PRO A 229 -5.38 22.79 0.03
C PRO A 229 -4.63 21.77 0.89
N LEU A 230 -4.54 22.01 2.19
CA LEU A 230 -3.92 21.07 3.13
C LEU A 230 -4.70 19.74 3.14
N VAL A 231 -4.03 18.63 2.78
CA VAL A 231 -4.65 17.29 2.69
C VAL A 231 -3.86 16.25 3.50
N ARG A 232 -4.60 15.43 4.27
CA ARG A 232 -4.10 14.27 5.02
C ARG A 232 -4.96 13.04 4.73
N ASN A 233 -4.39 11.85 4.78
CA ASN A 233 -5.12 10.59 4.58
C ASN A 233 -4.60 9.55 5.57
N TYR A 234 -4.69 9.88 6.86
CA TYR A 234 -4.00 9.15 7.91
C TYR A 234 -4.39 7.67 8.04
N GLY A 235 -3.45 6.82 8.46
CA GLY A 235 -3.66 5.38 8.57
C GLY A 235 -3.90 4.65 7.24
N ASP A 236 -3.83 5.33 6.08
CA ASP A 236 -3.85 4.64 4.80
C ASP A 236 -2.58 3.80 4.57
N ASP A 237 -1.43 4.39 4.92
CA ASP A 237 -0.11 3.78 4.85
C ASP A 237 0.65 4.01 6.17
N GLY A 238 1.90 3.57 6.24
CA GLY A 238 2.80 3.87 7.35
C GLY A 238 2.37 3.29 8.70
N GLU A 239 3.14 3.58 9.73
CA GLU A 239 2.83 3.19 11.10
C GLU A 239 3.44 4.17 12.11
N LEU A 240 2.94 4.10 13.34
CA LEU A 240 3.45 4.88 14.45
C LEU A 240 4.59 4.14 15.16
N TRP A 241 5.41 4.90 15.87
CA TRP A 241 6.50 4.37 16.69
C TRP A 241 6.01 3.30 17.68
N THR A 242 6.66 2.15 17.66
CA THR A 242 6.49 1.14 18.71
C THR A 242 7.41 1.46 19.89
N ARG A 243 6.99 1.07 21.10
CA ARG A 243 7.83 1.21 22.30
C ARG A 243 9.13 0.44 22.14
N GLU A 244 9.05 -0.77 21.58
CA GLU A 244 10.17 -1.67 21.36
C GLU A 244 11.13 -1.08 20.32
N GLY A 245 10.62 -0.49 19.24
CA GLY A 245 11.42 0.22 18.25
C GLY A 245 12.21 1.38 18.85
N LEU A 246 11.55 2.24 19.63
CA LEU A 246 12.24 3.33 20.32
C LEU A 246 13.32 2.84 21.29
N GLN A 247 13.04 1.78 22.05
CA GLN A 247 14.03 1.21 22.97
C GLN A 247 15.24 0.61 22.24
N ARG A 248 15.05 -0.04 21.10
CA ARG A 248 16.16 -0.55 20.28
C ARG A 248 17.11 0.58 19.87
N ILE A 249 16.57 1.68 19.37
CA ILE A 249 17.35 2.86 18.96
C ILE A 249 18.07 3.49 20.16
N LEU A 250 17.35 3.74 21.25
CA LEU A 250 17.92 4.35 22.45
C LEU A 250 18.97 3.47 23.14
N ASN A 251 19.03 2.16 22.81
CA ASN A 251 20.03 1.22 23.31
C ASN A 251 21.35 1.22 22.55
N LYS A 252 21.41 1.86 21.39
CA LYS A 252 22.66 2.07 20.65
C LYS A 252 23.55 3.09 21.35
N THR A 253 24.79 3.23 20.88
CA THR A 253 25.80 4.09 21.52
C THR A 253 26.43 5.10 20.58
N ARG A 254 26.43 4.87 19.27
CA ARG A 254 27.00 5.74 18.24
C ARG A 254 25.93 6.17 17.24
N ASN A 255 26.04 7.38 16.70
CA ASN A 255 25.13 7.88 15.67
C ASN A 255 25.14 6.99 14.41
N ALA A 256 26.30 6.39 14.07
CA ALA A 256 26.39 5.44 12.96
C ALA A 256 25.50 4.19 13.15
N GLU A 257 25.11 3.84 14.37
CA GLU A 257 24.22 2.70 14.62
C GLU A 257 22.73 3.04 14.43
N ILE A 258 22.38 4.34 14.32
CA ILE A 258 20.99 4.83 14.28
C ILE A 258 20.68 5.74 13.08
N ILE A 259 21.66 6.01 12.21
CA ILE A 259 21.51 6.86 11.01
C ILE A 259 22.09 6.16 9.78
N ALA A 260 21.50 6.44 8.62
CA ALA A 260 22.04 6.03 7.32
C ALA A 260 23.46 6.60 7.07
N PRO A 261 24.27 5.95 6.22
CA PRO A 261 23.99 4.69 5.53
C PRO A 261 24.26 3.44 6.39
N ASN A 262 24.76 3.63 7.62
CA ASN A 262 25.32 2.55 8.43
C ASN A 262 24.28 1.76 9.24
N ALA A 263 23.20 2.42 9.69
CA ALA A 263 22.19 1.77 10.50
C ALA A 263 21.33 0.76 9.72
N GLU A 264 20.98 -0.34 10.38
CA GLU A 264 19.97 -1.29 9.91
C GLU A 264 18.57 -0.65 9.91
N GLU A 265 17.66 -1.14 9.07
CA GLU A 265 16.33 -0.53 8.84
C GLU A 265 15.51 -0.37 10.14
N GLU A 266 15.58 -1.35 11.05
CA GLU A 266 14.82 -1.33 12.31
C GLU A 266 15.41 -0.42 13.38
N ASP A 267 16.67 -0.04 13.23
CA ASP A 267 17.45 0.80 14.17
C ASP A 267 17.66 2.23 13.61
N ASN A 268 17.39 2.43 12.32
CA ASN A 268 17.52 3.72 11.66
C ASN A 268 16.37 4.65 12.07
N LEU A 269 16.69 5.72 12.79
CA LEU A 269 15.71 6.69 13.28
C LEU A 269 15.02 7.43 12.14
N GLU A 270 15.71 7.65 11.02
CA GLU A 270 15.11 8.24 9.82
C GLU A 270 14.10 7.28 9.18
N ASP A 271 14.39 5.99 9.12
CA ASP A 271 13.44 5.02 8.56
C ASP A 271 12.17 4.88 9.40
N GLN A 272 12.35 4.85 10.73
CA GLN A 272 11.22 4.81 11.65
C GLN A 272 10.40 6.09 11.57
N HIS A 273 11.00 7.29 11.50
CA HIS A 273 10.24 8.54 11.38
C HIS A 273 9.47 8.66 10.05
N GLY A 274 10.05 8.15 8.95
CA GLY A 274 9.41 8.16 7.62
C GLY A 274 8.10 7.36 7.61
N ALA A 275 7.98 6.33 8.44
CA ALA A 275 6.73 5.60 8.59
C ALA A 275 5.59 6.46 9.18
N ILE A 276 5.89 7.48 10.00
CA ILE A 276 4.89 8.39 10.57
C ILE A 276 4.48 9.45 9.56
N HIS A 277 5.41 9.96 8.75
CA HIS A 277 5.08 10.83 7.61
C HIS A 277 4.02 10.16 6.73
N ASN A 278 4.25 8.89 6.37
CA ASN A 278 3.29 8.06 5.63
C ASN A 278 2.01 7.76 6.42
N TRP A 279 2.10 7.62 7.75
CA TRP A 279 0.92 7.42 8.58
C TRP A 279 0.02 8.65 8.64
N ILE A 280 0.55 9.88 8.60
CA ILE A 280 -0.28 11.10 8.58
C ILE A 280 -0.75 11.42 7.15
N GLY A 281 0.17 11.37 6.19
CA GLY A 281 -0.08 11.78 4.81
C GLY A 281 -0.83 10.72 3.99
N GLY A 282 -0.82 9.46 4.43
CA GLY A 282 -1.23 8.35 3.58
C GLY A 282 -0.38 8.30 2.32
N GLY A 283 -0.97 7.86 1.21
CA GLY A 283 -0.24 7.72 -0.05
C GLY A 283 0.02 8.97 -0.89
N ASN A 284 -0.52 10.13 -0.52
CA ASN A 284 -0.59 11.31 -1.40
C ASN A 284 -0.80 12.66 -0.66
N GLY A 285 -1.01 12.65 0.66
CA GLY A 285 -1.06 13.84 1.50
C GLY A 285 0.30 14.51 1.62
N GLN A 286 0.31 15.81 1.94
CA GLN A 286 1.52 16.63 1.83
C GLN A 286 2.68 16.16 2.70
N ILE A 287 2.39 15.82 3.96
CA ILE A 287 3.37 15.34 4.93
C ILE A 287 4.03 14.00 4.54
N GLY A 288 3.39 13.20 3.67
CA GLY A 288 3.96 11.93 3.19
C GLY A 288 5.00 12.07 2.07
N GLU A 289 5.16 13.27 1.50
CA GLU A 289 6.08 13.55 0.38
C GLU A 289 7.15 14.53 0.84
N LEU A 290 8.45 14.17 0.76
CA LEU A 290 9.53 14.99 1.33
C LEU A 290 9.43 16.46 0.90
N GLN A 291 9.29 16.72 -0.41
CA GLN A 291 9.24 18.07 -0.98
C GLN A 291 8.02 18.91 -0.57
N THR A 292 6.99 18.33 0.02
CA THR A 292 5.82 19.10 0.48
C THR A 292 5.55 18.91 1.96
N SER A 293 6.42 18.17 2.65
CA SER A 293 6.09 17.67 3.98
C SER A 293 6.01 18.75 5.03
N SER A 294 6.92 19.73 4.96
CA SER A 294 6.98 20.93 5.80
C SER A 294 5.81 21.91 5.60
N GLN A 295 5.01 21.75 4.54
CA GLN A 295 3.83 22.58 4.31
C GLN A 295 2.66 22.22 5.25
N ASP A 296 2.73 21.05 5.90
CA ASP A 296 1.83 20.64 6.99
C ASP A 296 2.45 20.97 8.36
N PRO A 297 1.80 21.76 9.23
CA PRO A 297 2.30 22.07 10.57
C PRO A 297 2.59 20.87 11.47
N ALA A 298 1.99 19.70 11.20
CA ALA A 298 2.30 18.47 11.93
C ALA A 298 3.76 18.03 11.74
N PHE A 299 4.42 18.43 10.64
CA PHE A 299 5.84 18.20 10.37
C PHE A 299 6.73 18.66 11.52
N PHE A 300 6.57 19.92 11.96
CA PHE A 300 7.45 20.50 12.97
C PHE A 300 7.26 19.83 14.34
N SER A 301 6.04 19.41 14.66
CA SER A 301 5.78 18.65 15.88
C SER A 301 6.31 17.22 15.82
N LEU A 302 6.26 16.56 14.66
CA LEU A 302 6.87 15.26 14.45
C LEU A 302 8.41 15.35 14.59
N HIS A 303 9.04 16.30 13.90
CA HIS A 303 10.49 16.49 13.96
C HIS A 303 10.97 16.98 15.33
N ALA A 304 10.17 17.73 16.08
CA ALA A 304 10.48 18.04 17.48
C ALA A 304 10.52 16.77 18.36
N TYR A 305 9.76 15.72 18.03
CA TYR A 305 9.84 14.44 18.72
C TYR A 305 11.03 13.59 18.26
N VAL A 306 11.38 13.63 16.98
CA VAL A 306 12.63 13.03 16.46
C VAL A 306 13.84 13.64 17.18
N ASP A 307 13.88 14.98 17.28
CA ASP A 307 14.95 15.69 17.99
C ASP A 307 14.95 15.42 19.51
N TYR A 308 13.78 15.23 20.13
CA TYR A 308 13.68 14.73 21.50
C TYR A 308 14.34 13.37 21.67
N ILE A 309 14.05 12.40 20.80
CA ILE A 309 14.64 11.06 20.85
C ILE A 309 16.16 11.15 20.67
N TRP A 310 16.62 11.94 19.71
CA TRP A 310 18.05 12.14 19.48
C TRP A 310 18.73 12.83 20.65
N GLU A 311 18.08 13.80 21.31
CA GLU A 311 18.65 14.45 22.49
C GLU A 311 18.75 13.51 23.70
N GLU A 312 17.76 12.63 23.92
CA GLU A 312 17.86 11.59 24.94
C GLU A 312 18.99 10.59 24.62
N PHE A 313 19.18 10.25 23.35
CA PHE A 313 20.32 9.47 22.88
C PHE A 313 21.66 10.19 23.15
N ARG A 314 21.79 11.48 22.80
CA ARG A 314 22.99 12.30 23.03
C ARG A 314 23.33 12.41 24.52
N LYS A 315 22.33 12.52 25.41
CA LYS A 315 22.55 12.49 26.87
C LYS A 315 23.11 11.15 27.34
N ARG A 316 22.59 10.04 26.81
CA ARG A 316 23.12 8.70 27.09
C ARG A 316 24.56 8.56 26.59
N GLN A 317 24.86 9.02 25.38
CA GLN A 317 26.24 9.07 24.86
C GLN A 317 27.16 9.82 25.82
N ALA A 318 26.77 11.02 26.25
CA ALA A 318 27.54 11.80 27.21
C ALA A 318 27.76 11.06 28.54
N SER A 319 26.74 10.37 29.08
CA SER A 319 26.90 9.55 30.29
C SER A 319 27.85 8.36 30.14
N LEU A 320 28.11 7.92 28.90
CA LEU A 320 29.06 6.87 28.55
C LEU A 320 30.44 7.42 28.19
N GLY A 321 30.68 8.72 28.37
CA GLY A 321 31.95 9.37 28.02
C GLY A 321 32.13 9.63 26.51
N ILE A 322 31.08 9.46 25.71
CA ILE A 322 31.08 9.75 24.28
C ILE A 322 30.70 11.21 24.08
N ASN A 323 31.52 11.98 23.35
CA ASN A 323 31.17 13.35 23.00
C ASN A 323 30.21 13.39 21.79
N PRO A 324 28.91 13.69 21.98
CA PRO A 324 27.92 13.65 20.91
C PRO A 324 28.20 14.67 19.79
N ALA A 325 28.84 15.80 20.11
CA ALA A 325 29.20 16.82 19.13
C ALA A 325 30.35 16.40 18.20
N LYS A 326 31.08 15.34 18.54
CA LYS A 326 32.17 14.77 17.73
C LYS A 326 31.82 13.40 17.14
N ASP A 327 30.63 12.87 17.45
CA ASP A 327 30.19 11.54 17.03
C ASP A 327 29.47 11.59 15.67
N TYR A 328 30.07 12.29 14.69
CA TYR A 328 29.57 12.28 13.31
C TYR A 328 30.07 11.00 12.62
N PRO A 329 29.19 10.22 11.96
CA PRO A 329 29.58 9.00 11.23
C PRO A 329 30.74 9.22 10.25
N VAL A 330 31.72 8.32 10.28
CA VAL A 330 32.91 8.37 9.40
C VAL A 330 32.54 8.00 7.96
N ASP A 331 31.73 6.96 7.80
CA ASP A 331 31.10 6.62 6.52
C ASP A 331 29.82 7.43 6.40
N TYR A 332 29.89 8.53 5.64
CA TYR A 332 28.76 9.43 5.43
C TYR A 332 28.01 9.17 4.12
N GLY A 333 28.45 8.18 3.33
CA GLY A 333 27.87 7.92 2.02
C GLY A 333 28.11 9.09 1.04
N PRO A 334 27.06 9.64 0.39
CA PRO A 334 27.19 10.73 -0.58
C PRO A 334 27.85 12.02 -0.03
N GLU A 335 28.52 12.77 -0.91
CA GLU A 335 29.24 14.02 -0.58
C GLU A 335 28.34 15.12 0.02
N GLU A 336 27.04 15.08 -0.25
CA GLU A 336 26.04 15.96 0.34
C GLU A 336 26.01 15.86 1.87
N HIS A 337 26.41 14.72 2.44
CA HIS A 337 26.52 14.48 3.87
C HIS A 337 27.93 14.65 4.43
N HIS A 338 28.91 15.08 3.63
CA HIS A 338 30.25 15.35 4.15
C HIS A 338 30.16 16.37 5.31
N PRO A 339 30.84 16.15 6.46
CA PRO A 339 30.66 16.98 7.67
C PRO A 339 30.98 18.46 7.46
N LEU A 340 31.91 18.78 6.55
CA LEU A 340 32.30 20.15 6.21
C LEU A 340 31.47 20.79 5.07
N ARG A 341 30.53 20.05 4.48
CA ARG A 341 29.64 20.58 3.44
C ARG A 341 28.68 21.59 4.06
N LEU A 342 28.34 22.64 3.31
CA LEU A 342 27.33 23.62 3.73
C LEU A 342 25.95 22.98 3.81
N ALA A 343 25.26 23.22 4.92
CA ALA A 343 23.95 22.63 5.22
C ALA A 343 22.78 23.37 4.54
N GLY A 344 23.03 24.44 3.78
CA GLY A 344 21.99 25.29 3.20
C GLY A 344 21.44 26.36 4.13
N PHE A 345 22.08 26.59 5.28
CA PHE A 345 21.75 27.63 6.25
C PHE A 345 22.90 28.63 6.36
N ALA A 346 22.97 29.57 5.41
CA ALA A 346 24.08 30.52 5.29
C ALA A 346 25.44 29.79 5.27
N THR A 347 26.31 30.07 6.24
CA THR A 347 27.66 29.51 6.35
C THR A 347 27.73 28.25 7.22
N LEU A 348 26.61 27.76 7.74
CA LEU A 348 26.60 26.57 8.61
C LEU A 348 26.92 25.31 7.82
N ARG A 349 27.75 24.45 8.40
CA ARG A 349 28.11 23.13 7.86
C ARG A 349 27.27 22.04 8.51
N ASN A 350 27.24 20.87 7.89
CA ASN A 350 26.53 19.70 8.41
C ASN A 350 26.93 19.36 9.86
N ILE A 351 28.24 19.40 10.16
CA ILE A 351 28.74 19.12 11.52
C ILE A 351 28.30 20.16 12.57
N ASP A 352 27.98 21.40 12.16
CA ASP A 352 27.59 22.45 13.11
C ASP A 352 26.20 22.14 13.74
N GLY A 353 25.37 21.35 13.05
CA GLY A 353 24.10 20.82 13.58
C GLY A 353 24.28 19.85 14.76
N TYR A 354 25.48 19.29 14.95
CA TYR A 354 25.82 18.40 16.07
C TYR A 354 26.35 19.16 17.30
N SER A 355 26.55 20.48 17.19
CA SER A 355 27.18 21.28 18.23
C SER A 355 26.44 21.25 19.58
N HIS A 356 27.21 21.35 20.67
CA HIS A 356 26.66 21.44 22.02
C HIS A 356 25.89 22.72 22.26
N GLY A 357 26.36 23.85 21.71
CA GLY A 357 25.67 25.11 21.91
C GLY A 357 24.31 25.14 21.24
N LEU A 358 24.16 24.60 20.02
CA LEU A 358 22.86 24.44 19.38
C LEU A 358 21.93 23.52 20.20
N ALA A 359 22.44 22.37 20.66
CA ALA A 359 21.70 21.45 21.51
C ALA A 359 21.21 22.12 22.82
N SER A 360 22.02 23.02 23.38
CA SER A 360 21.71 23.69 24.66
C SER A 360 20.61 24.76 24.57
N LEU A 361 20.24 25.22 23.36
CA LEU A 361 19.18 26.21 23.17
C LEU A 361 17.79 25.69 23.59
N VAL A 362 17.60 24.37 23.58
CA VAL A 362 16.31 23.72 23.78
C VAL A 362 16.43 22.62 24.83
N SER A 363 15.43 22.54 25.69
CA SER A 363 15.22 21.39 26.55
C SER A 363 13.82 20.83 26.37
N TYR A 364 13.69 19.55 26.66
CA TYR A 364 12.44 18.82 26.49
C TYR A 364 11.87 18.43 27.83
N LYS A 365 10.57 18.66 28.03
CA LYS A 365 9.86 18.03 29.13
C LYS A 365 9.66 16.54 28.81
N PRO A 366 9.94 15.62 29.74
CA PRO A 366 9.78 14.18 29.50
C PRO A 366 8.38 13.83 29.04
N LYS A 367 8.30 12.82 28.17
CA LYS A 367 7.02 12.25 27.75
C LYS A 367 6.23 11.72 28.96
N PRO A 368 4.90 11.89 29.02
CA PRO A 368 4.09 11.45 30.16
C PRO A 368 4.17 9.93 30.39
N THR A 369 4.26 9.54 31.66
CA THR A 369 4.30 8.16 32.15
C THR A 369 3.24 7.92 33.22
N CYS A 370 2.82 6.68 33.41
CA CYS A 370 1.94 6.29 34.52
C CYS A 370 2.37 4.95 35.10
N SER A 371 1.86 4.63 36.29
CA SER A 371 2.05 3.32 36.94
C SER A 371 0.70 2.76 37.41
N LYS A 372 0.70 1.54 37.95
CA LYS A 372 -0.51 0.97 38.57
C LYS A 372 -0.97 1.81 39.77
N ASP A 373 -0.02 2.28 40.57
CA ASP A 373 -0.26 3.08 41.79
C ASP A 373 -0.59 4.55 41.46
N ARG A 374 -0.02 5.09 40.38
CA ARG A 374 -0.28 6.44 39.87
C ARG A 374 -0.84 6.36 38.45
N PRO A 375 -2.13 6.05 38.30
CA PRO A 375 -2.76 5.80 37.00
C PRO A 375 -3.16 7.07 36.26
N PHE A 376 -2.47 8.19 36.50
CA PHE A 376 -2.76 9.48 35.90
C PHE A 376 -1.58 9.93 35.04
N CYS A 377 -1.87 10.41 33.84
CA CYS A 377 -0.88 10.80 32.84
C CYS A 377 -0.58 12.31 32.82
N GLY A 378 -1.16 13.09 33.73
CA GLY A 378 -0.94 14.53 33.79
C GLY A 378 -1.70 15.36 32.73
N SER A 379 -2.59 14.73 31.96
CA SER A 379 -3.36 15.40 30.89
C SER A 379 -4.75 14.79 30.72
N PRO A 380 -5.79 15.61 30.46
CA PRO A 380 -7.14 15.13 30.18
C PRO A 380 -7.24 14.41 28.83
N PHE A 381 -6.24 14.53 27.95
CA PHE A 381 -6.22 13.93 26.61
C PHE A 381 -5.51 12.57 26.58
N LEU A 382 -4.95 12.15 27.71
CA LEU A 382 -4.25 10.89 27.88
C LEU A 382 -4.96 10.03 28.93
N ARG A 383 -4.75 8.71 28.84
CA ARG A 383 -5.18 7.75 29.86
C ARG A 383 -4.05 6.77 30.15
N CYS A 384 -4.04 6.21 31.35
CA CYS A 384 -3.11 5.15 31.67
C CYS A 384 -3.63 3.80 31.17
N ASP A 385 -2.87 3.14 30.30
CA ASP A 385 -3.10 1.74 29.95
C ASP A 385 -2.44 0.83 30.99
N LYS A 386 -3.23 0.45 32.01
CA LYS A 386 -2.80 -0.45 33.08
C LYS A 386 -2.65 -1.91 32.64
N LYS A 387 -3.18 -2.27 31.46
CA LYS A 387 -3.06 -3.64 30.92
C LYS A 387 -1.69 -3.87 30.29
N SER A 388 -1.07 -2.81 29.77
CA SER A 388 0.31 -2.86 29.30
C SER A 388 1.29 -3.15 30.45
N ASN A 389 2.36 -3.88 30.17
CA ASN A 389 3.41 -4.19 31.13
C ASN A 389 4.79 -3.76 30.58
N PRO A 390 5.44 -2.74 31.17
CA PRO A 390 4.93 -1.88 32.25
C PRO A 390 3.79 -0.96 31.76
N PRO A 391 2.93 -0.47 32.68
CA PRO A 391 1.88 0.50 32.35
C PRO A 391 2.41 1.70 31.55
N ARG A 392 1.56 2.25 30.69
CA ARG A 392 1.96 3.33 29.79
C ARG A 392 0.84 4.32 29.58
N CYS A 393 1.21 5.59 29.43
CA CYS A 393 0.27 6.58 28.94
C CYS A 393 -0.05 6.32 27.47
N VAL A 394 -1.32 6.42 27.13
CA VAL A 394 -1.84 6.27 25.77
C VAL A 394 -2.84 7.38 25.48
N SER A 395 -2.97 7.74 24.21
CA SER A 395 -3.95 8.73 23.79
C SER A 395 -5.37 8.29 24.17
N LYS A 396 -6.20 9.25 24.56
CA LYS A 396 -7.65 9.07 24.46
C LYS A 396 -8.05 9.07 22.99
N THR A 397 -9.15 8.38 22.69
CA THR A 397 -9.78 8.47 21.37
C THR A 397 -10.72 9.66 21.31
N ILE A 398 -10.95 10.22 20.12
CA ILE A 398 -11.96 11.27 19.88
C ILE A 398 -13.30 10.88 20.52
N ALA A 399 -13.76 9.65 20.29
CA ALA A 399 -15.01 9.14 20.85
C ALA A 399 -15.02 8.98 22.40
N SER A 400 -13.88 8.64 23.01
CA SER A 400 -13.79 8.49 24.47
C SER A 400 -13.71 9.83 25.19
N PHE A 401 -13.19 10.86 24.54
CA PHE A 401 -13.18 12.23 25.06
C PHE A 401 -14.63 12.74 25.21
N TYR A 402 -15.51 12.43 24.26
CA TYR A 402 -16.94 12.78 24.32
C TYR A 402 -17.76 12.18 25.47
N ARG A 403 -17.30 11.10 26.10
CA ARG A 403 -18.10 10.38 27.11
C ARG A 403 -17.86 10.86 28.55
N SER A 404 -16.99 11.84 28.76
CA SER A 404 -16.98 12.57 30.04
C SER A 404 -18.15 13.56 30.03
N ASN A 405 -19.17 13.27 30.86
CA ASN A 405 -20.36 14.12 31.08
C ASN A 405 -19.98 15.43 31.80
N ASP A 406 -19.18 16.28 31.18
CA ASP A 406 -18.94 17.64 31.68
C ASP A 406 -19.90 18.60 30.94
N PRO A 407 -20.96 19.10 31.60
CA PRO A 407 -21.94 19.98 30.99
C PRO A 407 -21.38 21.37 30.62
N ASP A 408 -20.16 21.70 31.02
CA ASP A 408 -19.44 22.92 30.64
C ASP A 408 -18.42 22.71 29.48
N ASP A 409 -18.30 21.49 28.92
CA ASP A 409 -17.40 21.21 27.78
C ASP A 409 -18.07 21.58 26.45
N ASP A 410 -17.81 22.82 25.98
CA ASP A 410 -18.19 23.33 24.66
C ASP A 410 -17.37 22.61 23.56
N SER A 411 -17.58 21.29 23.44
CA SER A 411 -16.59 20.32 22.99
C SER A 411 -16.13 20.50 21.53
N GLU A 412 -15.02 21.23 21.39
CA GLU A 412 -14.14 21.35 20.21
C GLU A 412 -13.43 20.03 19.83
N CYS A 413 -14.13 18.89 19.70
CA CYS A 413 -13.56 17.72 19.03
C CYS A 413 -14.59 16.95 18.17
N ASN A 414 -15.40 17.59 17.32
CA ASN A 414 -16.53 16.96 16.59
C ASN A 414 -16.28 15.54 16.04
N ARG A 415 -17.26 14.64 16.22
CA ARG A 415 -17.22 13.26 15.67
C ARG A 415 -17.25 13.33 14.14
N THR A 416 -16.09 13.36 13.51
CA THR A 416 -15.98 13.16 12.07
C THR A 416 -16.14 11.67 11.74
N ARG A 417 -16.96 11.40 10.72
CA ARG A 417 -17.13 10.05 10.18
C ARG A 417 -15.80 9.60 9.57
N THR A 418 -15.24 8.50 10.09
CA THR A 418 -14.10 7.78 9.50
C THR A 418 -14.51 6.93 8.30
N ASP A 419 -15.35 7.48 7.43
CA ASP A 419 -15.56 6.90 6.12
C ASP A 419 -14.36 7.35 5.29
N ASN A 420 -13.36 6.47 5.22
CA ASN A 420 -12.00 6.74 4.72
C ASN A 420 -11.95 6.92 3.20
N ALA A 421 -12.61 7.93 2.66
CA ALA A 421 -12.33 8.39 1.31
C ALA A 421 -10.89 8.90 1.22
N VAL A 422 -10.20 8.62 0.12
CA VAL A 422 -8.87 9.16 -0.16
C VAL A 422 -9.03 10.47 -0.90
N GLN A 423 -8.60 11.57 -0.30
CA GLN A 423 -8.59 12.86 -0.97
C GLN A 423 -7.29 13.02 -1.76
N ASN A 424 -7.42 13.31 -3.06
CA ASN A 424 -6.30 13.67 -3.91
C ASN A 424 -6.17 15.19 -4.06
N ARG A 425 -4.94 15.68 -4.21
CA ARG A 425 -4.66 17.10 -4.46
C ARG A 425 -4.85 17.51 -5.93
N PHE A 426 -4.87 16.54 -6.84
CA PHE A 426 -4.89 16.76 -8.30
C PHE A 426 -3.82 17.74 -8.80
N SER A 427 -2.63 17.72 -8.17
CA SER A 427 -1.51 18.59 -8.51
C SER A 427 -0.55 17.91 -9.50
N CYS A 428 -0.47 18.43 -10.72
CA CYS A 428 0.44 17.97 -11.76
C CYS A 428 1.35 19.12 -12.20
N ASN A 429 2.66 18.97 -12.02
CA ASN A 429 3.67 20.01 -12.30
C ASN A 429 3.34 21.38 -11.67
N GLY A 430 2.73 21.38 -10.48
CA GLY A 430 2.30 22.58 -9.77
C GLY A 430 0.90 23.09 -10.17
N ALA A 431 0.32 22.61 -11.28
CA ALA A 431 -1.06 22.92 -11.65
C ALA A 431 -2.04 22.03 -10.88
N GLN A 432 -2.93 22.66 -10.10
CA GLN A 432 -3.92 21.99 -9.26
C GLN A 432 -5.28 21.95 -9.99
N ASP A 433 -5.40 21.04 -10.94
CA ASP A 433 -6.57 20.95 -11.80
C ASP A 433 -6.79 19.49 -12.23
N ILE A 434 -7.98 18.97 -11.94
CA ILE A 434 -8.38 17.60 -12.30
C ILE A 434 -8.27 17.34 -13.82
N ARG A 435 -8.40 18.37 -14.67
CA ARG A 435 -8.27 18.27 -16.14
C ARG A 435 -6.84 17.95 -16.60
N GLN A 436 -5.85 18.11 -15.73
CA GLN A 436 -4.48 17.67 -15.97
C GLN A 436 -4.31 16.15 -15.84
N TRP A 437 -5.39 15.43 -15.52
CA TRP A 437 -5.37 14.00 -15.25
C TRP A 437 -6.31 13.23 -16.18
N VAL A 438 -5.91 12.01 -16.52
CA VAL A 438 -6.75 10.98 -17.14
C VAL A 438 -6.71 9.73 -16.29
N TYR A 439 -7.71 8.85 -16.42
CA TYR A 439 -7.90 7.73 -15.52
C TYR A 439 -7.77 6.41 -16.27
N ILE A 440 -6.92 5.51 -15.74
CA ILE A 440 -6.67 4.18 -16.28
C ILE A 440 -7.43 3.15 -15.44
N PRO A 441 -8.25 2.27 -16.05
CA PRO A 441 -8.86 1.15 -15.34
C PRO A 441 -7.80 0.08 -15.02
N VAL A 442 -7.78 -0.36 -13.76
CA VAL A 442 -6.92 -1.46 -13.28
C VAL A 442 -7.77 -2.53 -12.62
N GLU A 443 -7.45 -3.80 -12.88
CA GLU A 443 -8.07 -4.93 -12.19
C GLU A 443 -7.16 -5.39 -11.05
N ILE A 444 -7.75 -5.56 -9.88
CA ILE A 444 -7.06 -6.07 -8.69
C ILE A 444 -7.62 -7.45 -8.37
N ILE A 445 -6.74 -8.41 -8.18
CA ILE A 445 -7.06 -9.78 -7.81
C ILE A 445 -6.34 -10.07 -6.50
N CYS A 446 -7.07 -10.52 -5.50
CA CYS A 446 -6.51 -10.86 -4.19
C CYS A 446 -6.78 -12.32 -3.85
N VAL A 447 -5.76 -12.99 -3.35
CA VAL A 447 -5.94 -14.21 -2.56
C VAL A 447 -6.41 -13.82 -1.17
N ARG A 448 -7.09 -14.74 -0.48
CA ARG A 448 -7.42 -14.56 0.93
C ARG A 448 -6.15 -14.39 1.78
N PRO A 449 -6.06 -13.39 2.68
CA PRO A 449 -4.91 -13.23 3.56
C PRO A 449 -4.68 -14.44 4.47
N PRO A 450 -3.43 -14.87 4.70
CA PRO A 450 -3.11 -16.09 5.46
C PRO A 450 -3.56 -16.04 6.93
N GLU A 451 -3.68 -14.84 7.50
CA GLU A 451 -4.20 -14.61 8.86
C GLU A 451 -5.70 -14.89 8.98
N LYS A 452 -6.48 -14.73 7.91
CA LYS A 452 -7.94 -14.92 7.91
C LYS A 452 -8.30 -16.39 7.69
N LYS A 453 -7.92 -17.29 8.61
CA LYS A 453 -8.11 -18.75 8.41
C LYS A 453 -9.56 -19.23 8.56
N ILE A 454 -10.33 -18.60 9.45
CA ILE A 454 -11.70 -18.99 9.79
C ILE A 454 -12.56 -17.74 9.73
N TYR A 455 -13.71 -17.83 9.07
CA TYR A 455 -14.73 -16.79 9.05
C TYR A 455 -15.85 -17.08 10.06
N GLY A 456 -16.06 -18.35 10.39
CA GLY A 456 -17.10 -18.81 11.31
C GLY A 456 -18.38 -19.26 10.60
N SER A 457 -18.28 -19.52 9.29
CA SER A 457 -19.38 -20.06 8.48
C SER A 457 -19.17 -21.56 8.30
N TYR A 458 -19.69 -22.33 9.24
CA TYR A 458 -19.46 -23.77 9.34
C TYR A 458 -20.48 -24.55 8.50
N PRO A 459 -20.05 -25.58 7.75
CA PRO A 459 -20.99 -26.44 7.03
C PRO A 459 -21.81 -27.28 8.01
N VAL A 460 -23.05 -27.62 7.62
CA VAL A 460 -23.99 -28.42 8.42
C VAL A 460 -24.24 -29.75 7.71
N PHE A 461 -24.07 -30.85 8.44
CA PHE A 461 -24.23 -32.21 7.94
C PHE A 461 -25.19 -32.99 8.84
N ASN A 462 -26.27 -33.53 8.27
CA ASN A 462 -27.31 -34.26 9.01
C ASN A 462 -27.83 -33.49 10.24
N GLY A 463 -28.07 -32.18 10.07
CA GLY A 463 -28.49 -31.29 11.16
C GLY A 463 -27.38 -30.89 12.15
N ASN A 464 -26.16 -31.43 12.02
CA ASN A 464 -25.05 -31.16 12.92
C ASN A 464 -24.03 -30.19 12.31
N LEU A 465 -23.63 -29.20 13.10
CA LEU A 465 -22.66 -28.18 12.71
C LEU A 465 -21.23 -28.73 12.75
N TYR A 466 -20.50 -28.70 11.62
CA TYR A 466 -19.11 -29.12 11.55
C TYR A 466 -18.14 -27.97 11.84
N ARG A 467 -17.83 -27.75 13.12
CA ARG A 467 -16.98 -26.63 13.59
C ARG A 467 -15.51 -26.68 13.14
N ARG A 468 -15.05 -27.81 12.61
CA ARG A 468 -13.66 -28.00 12.14
C ARG A 468 -13.44 -27.54 10.69
N GLY A 469 -14.51 -27.18 9.96
CA GLY A 469 -14.43 -26.71 8.57
C GLY A 469 -15.10 -25.35 8.41
N ASP A 470 -14.75 -24.61 7.36
CA ASP A 470 -15.36 -23.32 7.05
C ASP A 470 -15.62 -23.27 5.55
N ILE A 471 -16.85 -22.92 5.15
CA ILE A 471 -17.28 -22.97 3.74
C ILE A 471 -16.51 -22.01 2.83
N TYR A 472 -15.78 -21.06 3.42
CA TYR A 472 -14.93 -20.13 2.68
C TYR A 472 -13.45 -20.49 2.78
N SER A 473 -13.08 -21.50 3.58
CA SER A 473 -11.69 -21.90 3.76
C SER A 473 -11.18 -22.67 2.53
N PRO A 474 -10.10 -22.19 1.86
CA PRO A 474 -9.45 -22.91 0.76
C PRO A 474 -9.11 -24.37 1.12
N LYS A 475 -8.72 -24.59 2.38
CA LYS A 475 -8.33 -25.90 2.91
C LYS A 475 -9.49 -26.90 2.97
N THR A 476 -10.73 -26.43 3.15
CA THR A 476 -11.91 -27.30 3.18
C THR A 476 -12.15 -27.99 1.83
N TYR A 477 -11.72 -27.37 0.74
CA TYR A 477 -11.92 -27.86 -0.63
C TYR A 477 -10.64 -28.32 -1.33
N GLY A 478 -9.49 -28.29 -0.65
CA GLY A 478 -8.20 -28.72 -1.22
C GLY A 478 -7.67 -27.79 -2.32
N ILE A 479 -8.05 -26.51 -2.30
CA ILE A 479 -7.54 -25.49 -3.25
C ILE A 479 -6.39 -24.66 -2.65
N ASP A 480 -6.04 -24.90 -1.39
CA ASP A 480 -4.93 -24.28 -0.67
C ASP A 480 -3.56 -24.60 -1.29
N ASP A 481 -3.42 -25.77 -1.92
CA ASP A 481 -2.20 -26.13 -2.66
C ASP A 481 -1.92 -25.21 -3.87
N VAL A 482 -2.97 -24.62 -4.45
CA VAL A 482 -2.87 -23.67 -5.57
C VAL A 482 -2.72 -22.24 -5.05
N LEU A 483 -3.36 -21.93 -3.93
CA LEU A 483 -3.39 -20.60 -3.29
C LEU A 483 -2.38 -20.47 -2.14
N LYS A 484 -1.19 -21.05 -2.29
CA LYS A 484 -0.14 -20.99 -1.27
C LYS A 484 0.22 -19.54 -0.95
N THR A 485 0.20 -19.23 0.35
CA THR A 485 0.52 -17.93 0.93
C THR A 485 1.64 -18.10 1.96
N ASP A 486 2.51 -17.09 2.08
CA ASP A 486 3.55 -17.01 3.10
C ASP A 486 3.19 -15.94 4.14
N ILE A 487 3.93 -15.92 5.25
CA ILE A 487 3.80 -14.87 6.28
C ILE A 487 4.73 -13.71 5.90
N LEU A 488 4.17 -12.68 5.25
CA LEU A 488 4.91 -11.47 4.90
C LEU A 488 4.96 -10.47 6.06
N ALA A 489 6.01 -9.63 6.07
CA ALA A 489 6.10 -8.49 6.94
C ALA A 489 4.92 -7.54 6.72
N LYS A 490 4.42 -6.98 7.82
CA LYS A 490 3.24 -6.13 7.87
C LYS A 490 3.39 -5.09 8.96
N TYR A 491 2.67 -3.97 8.84
CA TYR A 491 2.59 -2.98 9.90
C TYR A 491 2.03 -3.58 11.20
N SER A 492 2.47 -3.09 12.35
CA SER A 492 2.06 -3.59 13.67
C SER A 492 0.54 -3.53 13.91
N ARG A 493 -0.13 -2.54 13.30
CA ARG A 493 -1.59 -2.38 13.33
C ARG A 493 -2.36 -3.55 12.71
N CYS A 494 -1.72 -4.36 11.86
CA CYS A 494 -2.33 -5.50 11.20
C CYS A 494 -2.36 -6.75 12.08
N LYS A 495 -3.24 -6.71 13.09
CA LYS A 495 -3.51 -7.83 13.99
C LYS A 495 -4.40 -8.87 13.30
N ASP A 496 -4.13 -10.15 13.59
CA ASP A 496 -4.70 -11.31 12.91
C ASP A 496 -6.25 -11.39 12.97
N ASP A 497 -6.88 -10.65 13.89
CA ASP A 497 -8.29 -10.86 14.25
C ASP A 497 -9.18 -9.60 14.19
N THR A 498 -8.69 -8.47 13.68
CA THR A 498 -9.51 -7.23 13.64
C THR A 498 -10.42 -7.14 12.39
N ASP A 499 -11.58 -7.78 12.48
CA ASP A 499 -12.92 -7.21 12.23
C ASP A 499 -13.28 -6.48 10.91
N ARG A 500 -12.63 -6.76 9.77
CA ARG A 500 -13.21 -6.39 8.47
C ARG A 500 -13.25 -7.61 7.56
N ASN A 501 -14.48 -7.99 7.16
CA ASN A 501 -14.72 -8.93 6.05
C ASN A 501 -14.43 -8.29 4.70
N SER A 502 -14.16 -6.99 4.71
CA SER A 502 -13.68 -6.20 3.60
C SER A 502 -12.20 -5.87 3.79
N GLY A 503 -11.38 -6.28 2.82
CA GLY A 503 -10.01 -5.81 2.64
C GLY A 503 -10.00 -4.50 1.86
N ARG A 504 -8.93 -3.73 2.01
CA ARG A 504 -8.65 -2.55 1.20
C ARG A 504 -7.31 -2.75 0.50
N VAL A 505 -7.30 -2.57 -0.81
CA VAL A 505 -6.07 -2.47 -1.61
C VAL A 505 -5.95 -1.05 -2.11
N THR A 506 -4.93 -0.32 -1.68
CA THR A 506 -4.62 1.03 -2.13
C THR A 506 -3.73 0.94 -3.36
N ILE A 507 -4.15 1.61 -4.44
CA ILE A 507 -3.44 1.74 -5.71
C ILE A 507 -2.92 3.16 -5.83
N GLN A 508 -1.66 3.31 -6.22
CA GLN A 508 -1.01 4.59 -6.39
C GLN A 508 -0.45 4.74 -7.80
N SER A 509 -0.42 5.99 -8.27
CA SER A 509 0.40 6.41 -9.39
C SER A 509 1.40 7.47 -8.94
N ARG A 510 2.62 7.38 -9.46
CA ARG A 510 3.67 8.36 -9.23
C ARG A 510 4.37 8.71 -10.53
N GLY A 511 4.30 9.99 -10.91
CA GLY A 511 4.93 10.49 -12.12
C GLY A 511 6.44 10.30 -12.11
N LEU A 512 6.99 9.82 -13.22
CA LEU A 512 8.43 9.62 -13.43
C LEU A 512 9.06 10.79 -14.20
N ASN A 513 8.29 11.39 -15.11
CA ASN A 513 8.68 12.56 -15.92
C ASN A 513 7.81 13.81 -15.62
N TYR A 514 7.01 13.77 -14.55
CA TYR A 514 6.23 14.90 -14.06
C TYR A 514 6.10 14.83 -12.53
N ARG A 515 5.88 15.97 -11.88
CA ARG A 515 5.57 16.03 -10.44
C ARG A 515 4.08 15.81 -10.23
N GLY A 516 3.71 14.69 -9.62
CA GLY A 516 2.32 14.41 -9.28
C GLY A 516 2.13 12.98 -8.79
N THR A 517 1.33 12.83 -7.73
CA THR A 517 0.92 11.54 -7.19
C THR A 517 -0.59 11.45 -7.10
N TYR A 518 -1.11 10.25 -7.28
CA TYR A 518 -2.52 9.94 -7.11
C TYR A 518 -2.66 8.63 -6.31
N ALA A 519 -3.69 8.54 -5.48
CA ALA A 519 -4.02 7.33 -4.74
C ALA A 519 -5.53 7.07 -4.79
N GLU A 520 -5.92 5.80 -4.88
CA GLU A 520 -7.30 5.32 -4.80
C GLU A 520 -7.29 3.95 -4.13
N PHE A 521 -8.44 3.43 -3.70
CA PHE A 521 -8.52 2.06 -3.21
C PHE A 521 -9.65 1.25 -3.83
N ALA A 522 -9.44 -0.06 -3.84
CA ALA A 522 -10.46 -1.05 -4.13
C ALA A 522 -10.80 -1.84 -2.87
N LEU A 523 -12.10 -2.08 -2.66
CA LEU A 523 -12.59 -2.96 -1.60
C LEU A 523 -12.59 -4.41 -2.09
N MET A 524 -12.14 -5.31 -1.23
CA MET A 524 -12.03 -6.75 -1.51
C MET A 524 -12.85 -7.54 -0.51
N ASP A 525 -13.54 -8.58 -0.95
CA ASP A 525 -14.16 -9.53 -0.01
C ASP A 525 -13.09 -10.51 0.51
N THR A 526 -12.66 -10.34 1.76
CA THR A 526 -11.62 -11.19 2.36
C THR A 526 -12.15 -12.53 2.87
N ARG A 527 -13.46 -12.79 2.72
CA ARG A 527 -14.02 -14.12 3.00
C ARG A 527 -13.66 -15.08 1.88
N LEU A 528 -13.75 -14.62 0.63
CA LEU A 528 -13.55 -15.46 -0.54
C LEU A 528 -12.09 -15.90 -0.65
N ALA A 529 -11.87 -17.14 -1.12
CA ALA A 529 -10.53 -17.67 -1.41
C ALA A 529 -9.78 -16.81 -2.44
N MET A 530 -10.53 -16.28 -3.41
CA MET A 530 -10.10 -15.29 -4.38
C MET A 530 -11.20 -14.25 -4.56
N ALA A 531 -10.83 -12.98 -4.64
CA ALA A 531 -11.72 -11.88 -4.96
C ALA A 531 -11.07 -10.99 -6.03
N ASN A 532 -11.90 -10.31 -6.83
CA ASN A 532 -11.43 -9.28 -7.75
C ASN A 532 -12.27 -8.00 -7.61
N SER A 533 -11.67 -6.88 -7.99
CA SER A 533 -12.34 -5.59 -8.07
C SER A 533 -11.66 -4.70 -9.10
N MET A 534 -12.37 -3.66 -9.55
CA MET A 534 -11.87 -2.65 -10.48
C MET A 534 -11.59 -1.36 -9.74
N ALA A 535 -10.50 -0.68 -10.09
CA ALA A 535 -10.23 0.69 -9.67
C ALA A 535 -9.81 1.55 -10.86
N TYR A 536 -9.84 2.87 -10.68
CA TYR A 536 -9.46 3.83 -11.71
C TYR A 536 -8.38 4.74 -11.17
N VAL A 537 -7.19 4.65 -11.77
CA VAL A 537 -6.00 5.34 -11.29
C VAL A 537 -5.70 6.52 -12.19
N ALA A 538 -5.55 7.72 -11.62
CA ALA A 538 -5.25 8.90 -12.40
C ALA A 538 -3.77 8.99 -12.75
N VAL A 539 -3.45 9.46 -13.96
CA VAL A 539 -2.10 9.78 -14.46
C VAL A 539 -2.13 11.12 -15.20
N LYS A 540 -0.98 11.75 -15.45
CA LYS A 540 -0.95 13.02 -16.21
C LYS A 540 -1.61 12.82 -17.58
N ASN A 541 -2.47 13.76 -17.97
CA ASN A 541 -3.12 13.76 -19.27
C ASN A 541 -2.06 13.81 -20.39
N PRO A 542 -1.97 12.77 -21.25
CA PRO A 542 -0.96 12.70 -22.30
C PRO A 542 -1.18 13.72 -23.43
N GLU A 543 -2.31 14.43 -23.46
CA GLU A 543 -2.53 15.59 -24.33
C GLU A 543 -1.58 16.76 -23.97
N HIS A 544 -1.04 16.78 -22.74
CA HIS A 544 -0.01 17.71 -22.28
C HIS A 544 1.40 17.08 -22.29
N GLY A 545 1.63 16.20 -23.27
CA GLY A 545 2.87 15.44 -23.45
C GLY A 545 2.87 14.12 -22.70
N VAL A 546 3.73 13.20 -23.15
CA VAL A 546 3.81 11.81 -22.67
C VAL A 546 3.84 11.73 -21.14
N SER A 547 3.08 10.80 -20.58
CA SER A 547 3.05 10.51 -19.15
C SER A 547 3.80 9.21 -18.89
N GLU A 548 4.93 9.30 -18.20
CA GLU A 548 5.67 8.14 -17.70
C GLU A 548 5.40 8.01 -16.21
N VAL A 549 4.95 6.85 -15.78
CA VAL A 549 4.37 6.68 -14.45
C VAL A 549 4.65 5.28 -13.91
N MET A 550 4.93 5.19 -12.62
CA MET A 550 4.94 3.92 -11.91
C MET A 550 3.62 3.74 -11.18
N LEU A 551 2.94 2.63 -11.46
CA LEU A 551 1.75 2.18 -10.75
C LEU A 551 2.14 1.13 -9.72
N SER A 552 1.59 1.24 -8.51
CA SER A 552 1.78 0.24 -7.46
C SER A 552 0.48 -0.03 -6.73
N ALA A 553 0.37 -1.21 -6.12
CA ALA A 553 -0.75 -1.55 -5.26
C ALA A 553 -0.26 -2.23 -4.00
N ARG A 554 -0.88 -1.90 -2.87
CA ARG A 554 -0.62 -2.52 -1.55
C ARG A 554 -1.92 -2.80 -0.83
N ASP A 555 -1.92 -3.78 0.05
CA ASP A 555 -3.01 -3.90 1.02
C ASP A 555 -2.85 -2.91 2.20
N SER A 556 -3.85 -2.85 3.07
CA SER A 556 -3.85 -2.01 4.29
C SER A 556 -2.69 -2.28 5.26
N CYS A 557 -1.98 -3.39 5.06
CA CYS A 557 -0.88 -3.86 5.89
C CYS A 557 0.50 -3.53 5.32
N GLY A 558 0.56 -2.85 4.18
CA GLY A 558 1.80 -2.47 3.51
C GLY A 558 2.39 -3.58 2.66
N ARG A 559 1.65 -4.69 2.43
CA ARG A 559 2.11 -5.79 1.57
C ARG A 559 1.86 -5.41 0.12
N ILE A 560 2.92 -5.39 -0.68
CA ILE A 560 2.87 -5.00 -2.10
C ILE A 560 2.31 -6.14 -2.96
N CYS A 561 1.42 -5.78 -3.89
CA CYS A 561 0.89 -6.67 -4.91
C CYS A 561 1.79 -6.64 -6.15
N LYS A 562 1.89 -7.78 -6.85
CA LYS A 562 2.66 -7.92 -8.08
C LYS A 562 1.92 -7.28 -9.24
N ALA A 563 2.61 -6.49 -10.06
CA ALA A 563 2.03 -5.91 -11.27
C ALA A 563 2.18 -6.87 -12.45
N TYR A 564 1.13 -6.94 -13.26
CA TYR A 564 1.07 -7.72 -14.48
C TYR A 564 0.63 -6.82 -15.62
N CYS A 565 1.50 -6.69 -16.62
CA CYS A 565 1.27 -5.86 -17.79
C CYS A 565 0.79 -6.73 -18.94
N LYS A 566 -0.16 -6.20 -19.69
CA LYS A 566 -0.72 -6.89 -20.85
C LYS A 566 0.33 -7.07 -21.95
N ASN A 567 0.31 -8.23 -22.62
CA ASN A 567 1.10 -8.44 -23.82
C ASN A 567 0.46 -7.70 -25.01
N ASN A 568 1.25 -6.86 -25.68
CA ASN A 568 0.80 -6.06 -26.83
C ASN A 568 0.83 -6.83 -28.16
N ALA A 569 1.18 -8.12 -28.15
CA ALA A 569 1.08 -8.99 -29.33
C ALA A 569 -0.38 -9.03 -29.84
N PRO A 570 -0.63 -8.82 -31.16
CA PRO A 570 -1.98 -8.83 -31.72
C PRO A 570 -2.75 -10.10 -31.35
N GLY A 571 -3.95 -9.94 -30.76
CA GLY A 571 -4.82 -11.05 -30.37
C GLY A 571 -4.47 -11.77 -29.05
N SER A 572 -3.37 -11.40 -28.37
CA SER A 572 -3.04 -11.99 -27.06
C SER A 572 -3.94 -11.42 -25.95
N SER A 573 -4.47 -12.32 -25.12
CA SER A 573 -5.11 -12.00 -23.83
C SER A 573 -4.16 -12.18 -22.65
N ASP A 574 -2.87 -12.40 -22.93
CA ASP A 574 -1.89 -12.80 -21.92
C ASP A 574 -1.35 -11.60 -21.16
N TYR A 575 -1.03 -11.85 -19.89
CA TYR A 575 -0.37 -10.89 -19.02
C TYR A 575 0.95 -11.47 -18.59
N ARG A 576 1.98 -10.62 -18.54
CA ARG A 576 3.29 -10.99 -18.02
C ARG A 576 3.63 -10.16 -16.78
N PRO A 577 4.41 -10.69 -15.85
CA PRO A 577 4.88 -9.91 -14.73
C PRO A 577 5.69 -8.69 -15.19
N CYS A 578 5.48 -7.54 -14.53
CA CYS A 578 6.15 -6.27 -14.82
C CYS A 578 6.30 -5.42 -13.56
N ASN A 579 6.94 -4.25 -13.65
CA ASN A 579 7.11 -3.33 -12.51
C ASN A 579 6.00 -2.29 -12.35
N GLY A 580 4.92 -2.38 -13.15
CA GLY A 580 3.87 -1.37 -13.18
C GLY A 580 4.33 -0.04 -13.77
N ILE A 581 5.49 0.01 -14.44
CA ILE A 581 6.00 1.21 -15.10
C ILE A 581 5.46 1.25 -16.52
N ILE A 582 4.69 2.28 -16.79
CA ILE A 582 4.00 2.44 -18.07
C ILE A 582 4.22 3.83 -18.67
N ARG A 583 4.23 3.87 -19.99
CA ARG A 583 4.18 5.07 -20.81
C ARG A 583 2.77 5.22 -21.37
N VAL A 584 2.17 6.38 -21.15
CA VAL A 584 0.83 6.73 -21.63
C VAL A 584 0.95 7.84 -22.66
N THR A 585 0.39 7.63 -23.85
CA THR A 585 0.44 8.57 -24.99
C THR A 585 -0.97 8.98 -25.44
N SER A 586 -1.09 9.85 -26.44
CA SER A 586 -2.37 10.39 -26.95
C SER A 586 -2.86 9.74 -28.27
N ARG A 587 -2.19 8.68 -28.75
CA ARG A 587 -2.55 7.85 -29.93
C ARG A 587 -3.92 7.13 -29.73
N THR A 588 -4.26 6.12 -30.53
CA THR A 588 -5.51 5.35 -30.36
C THR A 588 -5.25 3.86 -30.55
N PRO A 589 -6.00 2.95 -29.88
CA PRO A 589 -7.12 3.20 -28.95
C PRO A 589 -6.68 3.59 -27.53
N LYS A 590 -7.38 4.52 -26.85
CA LYS A 590 -6.86 5.21 -25.65
C LYS A 590 -6.62 4.33 -24.41
N LEU A 591 -7.48 3.37 -24.11
CA LEU A 591 -7.40 2.53 -22.89
C LEU A 591 -7.40 3.33 -21.57
N TYR A 592 -7.79 4.60 -21.61
CA TYR A 592 -8.01 5.49 -20.47
C TYR A 592 -9.16 6.44 -20.81
N GLY A 593 -9.89 6.88 -19.79
CA GLY A 593 -10.95 7.89 -19.89
C GLY A 593 -10.51 9.25 -19.34
N ARG A 594 -11.09 10.35 -19.84
CA ARG A 594 -10.76 11.73 -19.39
C ARG A 594 -11.29 12.03 -17.99
N HIS A 595 -12.31 11.31 -17.57
CA HIS A 595 -12.88 11.39 -16.23
C HIS A 595 -13.45 10.04 -15.83
N TYR A 596 -13.79 9.89 -14.55
CA TYR A 596 -14.36 8.67 -13.98
C TYR A 596 -15.56 8.14 -14.79
N GLY A 597 -16.51 9.01 -15.15
CA GLY A 597 -17.70 8.61 -15.92
C GLY A 597 -17.39 7.96 -17.28
N GLU A 598 -16.39 8.47 -18.02
CA GLU A 598 -16.00 7.91 -19.32
C GLU A 598 -15.46 6.49 -19.17
N ASN A 599 -14.62 6.25 -18.14
CA ASN A 599 -14.15 4.89 -17.85
C ASN A 599 -15.28 3.94 -17.45
N VAL A 600 -16.29 4.40 -16.71
CA VAL A 600 -17.45 3.56 -16.38
C VAL A 600 -18.18 3.15 -17.66
N TYR A 601 -18.43 4.09 -18.58
CA TYR A 601 -19.01 3.77 -19.89
C TYR A 601 -18.11 2.85 -20.74
N ASP A 602 -16.79 3.02 -20.67
CA ASP A 602 -15.85 2.21 -21.43
C ASP A 602 -15.71 0.79 -20.89
N MET A 603 -15.88 0.58 -19.59
CA MET A 603 -15.76 -0.73 -18.93
C MET A 603 -17.09 -1.49 -18.84
N TRP A 604 -18.23 -0.81 -18.93
CA TRP A 604 -19.54 -1.45 -18.76
C TRP A 604 -20.39 -1.36 -20.05
N ASN A 605 -21.05 -2.46 -20.36
CA ASN A 605 -22.22 -2.46 -21.24
C ASN A 605 -23.42 -2.05 -20.39
N LEU A 606 -23.72 -0.76 -20.39
CA LEU A 606 -24.90 -0.20 -19.72
C LEU A 606 -26.07 -0.23 -20.72
N PRO A 607 -27.07 -1.11 -20.54
CA PRO A 607 -28.20 -1.18 -21.45
C PRO A 607 -29.14 0.01 -21.25
N LEU A 608 -29.75 0.48 -22.34
CA LEU A 608 -30.76 1.54 -22.32
C LEU A 608 -32.18 1.01 -21.96
N GLY A 609 -32.29 -0.08 -21.18
CA GLY A 609 -33.56 -0.77 -20.87
C GLY A 609 -33.43 -1.86 -19.79
N GLU A 610 -34.35 -2.84 -19.75
CA GLU A 610 -34.46 -3.89 -18.69
C GLU A 610 -33.33 -4.94 -18.65
N ASN A 611 -32.28 -4.82 -19.49
CA ASN A 611 -31.20 -5.80 -19.50
C ASN A 611 -30.25 -5.61 -18.30
N CYS A 612 -29.63 -6.68 -17.83
CA CYS A 612 -28.62 -6.60 -16.76
C CYS A 612 -27.30 -6.02 -17.31
N PRO A 613 -26.69 -5.00 -16.67
CA PRO A 613 -25.37 -4.52 -17.04
C PRO A 613 -24.33 -5.63 -17.05
N SER A 614 -23.41 -5.60 -18.03
CA SER A 614 -22.28 -6.54 -18.08
C SER A 614 -20.97 -5.81 -18.23
N ILE A 615 -19.91 -6.32 -17.61
CA ILE A 615 -18.56 -5.79 -17.81
C ILE A 615 -18.14 -6.13 -19.24
N LYS A 616 -17.72 -5.13 -20.00
CA LYS A 616 -17.03 -5.36 -21.27
C LYS A 616 -15.78 -6.16 -20.91
N LYS A 617 -15.52 -7.29 -21.60
CA LYS A 617 -14.25 -8.03 -21.46
C LYS A 617 -13.09 -7.23 -22.08
N THR A 618 -13.01 -5.93 -21.79
CA THR A 618 -12.00 -5.00 -22.22
C THR A 618 -10.68 -5.38 -21.59
N GLN A 619 -9.64 -5.29 -22.40
CA GLN A 619 -8.30 -5.69 -22.01
C GLN A 619 -7.65 -4.57 -21.20
N VAL A 620 -7.81 -4.61 -19.87
CA VAL A 620 -7.11 -3.70 -18.95
C VAL A 620 -5.59 -3.76 -19.17
N SER A 621 -4.90 -2.63 -19.14
CA SER A 621 -3.47 -2.60 -19.45
C SER A 621 -2.62 -3.18 -18.32
N VAL A 622 -3.05 -2.96 -17.07
CA VAL A 622 -2.33 -3.39 -15.86
C VAL A 622 -3.28 -4.09 -14.91
N LYS A 623 -2.82 -5.22 -14.38
CA LYS A 623 -3.47 -5.95 -13.29
C LYS A 623 -2.55 -6.03 -12.07
N PHE A 624 -3.14 -6.05 -10.89
CA PHE A 624 -2.43 -6.32 -9.65
C PHE A 624 -2.87 -7.64 -9.05
N PHE A 625 -1.90 -8.49 -8.69
CA PHE A 625 -2.15 -9.75 -8.02
C PHE A 625 -1.52 -9.75 -6.62
N CYS A 626 -2.36 -9.85 -5.59
CA CYS A 626 -1.95 -9.87 -4.19
C CYS A 626 -1.99 -11.32 -3.68
N ASP A 627 -0.86 -12.04 -3.74
CA ASP A 627 -0.76 -13.48 -3.50
C ASP A 627 0.02 -13.89 -2.23
N PHE A 628 0.47 -12.90 -1.45
CA PHE A 628 1.18 -13.06 -0.17
C PHE A 628 2.38 -14.02 -0.20
N LYS A 629 2.98 -14.29 -1.36
CA LYS A 629 4.19 -15.11 -1.45
C LYS A 629 5.43 -14.30 -1.13
N ASN A 630 6.44 -14.92 -0.52
CA ASN A 630 7.74 -14.30 -0.30
C ASN A 630 8.58 -14.29 -1.59
N GLU A 631 8.02 -13.70 -2.63
CA GLU A 631 8.65 -13.52 -3.93
C GLU A 631 8.81 -12.02 -4.18
N TRP A 632 10.02 -11.61 -4.53
CA TRP A 632 10.31 -10.22 -4.86
C TRP A 632 9.36 -9.72 -5.98
N PRO A 633 8.57 -8.64 -5.75
CA PRO A 633 7.48 -8.26 -6.64
C PRO A 633 7.94 -7.36 -7.79
N TRP A 634 9.16 -6.82 -7.71
CA TRP A 634 9.77 -6.02 -8.77
C TRP A 634 10.71 -6.88 -9.62
N HIS A 635 10.45 -6.95 -10.91
CA HIS A 635 11.22 -7.67 -11.91
C HIS A 635 12.46 -6.87 -12.34
N SER A 636 13.65 -7.44 -12.23
CA SER A 636 14.87 -6.88 -12.82
C SER A 636 15.65 -7.98 -13.53
N ASP A 637 16.42 -7.63 -14.55
CA ASP A 637 17.29 -8.58 -15.25
C ASP A 637 18.30 -9.19 -14.28
N PHE A 638 18.77 -8.41 -13.30
CA PHE A 638 19.61 -8.90 -12.21
C PHE A 638 18.92 -9.99 -11.40
N VAL A 639 17.68 -9.77 -10.93
CA VAL A 639 16.92 -10.76 -10.16
C VAL A 639 16.64 -12.02 -10.98
N LEU A 640 16.34 -11.87 -12.28
CA LEU A 640 16.14 -13.00 -13.20
C LEU A 640 17.44 -13.82 -13.35
N GLN A 641 18.58 -13.17 -13.55
CA GLN A 641 19.88 -13.83 -13.64
C GLN A 641 20.26 -14.54 -12.33
N GLN A 642 20.01 -13.93 -11.17
CA GLN A 642 20.26 -14.58 -9.87
C GLN A 642 19.36 -15.79 -9.64
N ARG A 643 18.07 -15.72 -10.01
CA ARG A 643 17.17 -16.88 -9.98
C ARG A 643 17.65 -18.00 -10.90
N GLN A 644 18.15 -17.67 -12.09
CA GLN A 644 18.71 -18.64 -13.03
C GLN A 644 20.03 -19.25 -12.54
N ARG A 645 20.90 -18.46 -11.90
CA ARG A 645 22.17 -18.92 -11.29
C ARG A 645 21.96 -19.76 -10.04
N GLY A 646 20.92 -19.48 -9.25
CA GLY A 646 20.48 -20.28 -8.10
C GLY A 646 19.79 -21.60 -8.48
N HIS A 647 19.71 -21.95 -9.77
CA HIS A 647 19.10 -23.18 -10.29
C HIS A 647 20.12 -24.16 -10.89
N PHE A 648 21.30 -24.25 -10.29
CA PHE A 648 22.15 -25.45 -10.37
C PHE A 648 22.05 -26.26 -9.07
N HIS A 649 20.84 -26.67 -8.70
CA HIS A 649 20.54 -27.94 -8.01
C HIS A 649 19.02 -28.14 -7.97
N GLY A 650 18.50 -28.96 -8.88
CA GLY A 650 17.19 -29.62 -8.72
C GLY A 650 16.03 -29.14 -9.62
N ARG A 651 15.78 -29.94 -10.67
CA ARG A 651 14.54 -30.12 -11.46
C ARG A 651 14.12 -29.05 -12.48
N ARG A 652 14.20 -29.47 -13.75
CA ARG A 652 13.36 -28.99 -14.86
C ARG A 652 11.88 -29.03 -14.47
N VAL A 653 11.20 -27.90 -14.53
CA VAL A 653 9.73 -27.84 -14.56
C VAL A 653 9.29 -27.90 -16.02
N THR A 654 8.83 -29.06 -16.46
CA THR A 654 8.04 -29.21 -17.69
C THR A 654 6.58 -28.94 -17.33
N GLY A 655 6.10 -27.74 -17.61
CA GLY A 655 4.71 -27.33 -17.34
C GLY A 655 3.77 -27.70 -18.48
N ASN A 656 3.37 -28.97 -18.55
CA ASN A 656 2.10 -29.39 -19.16
C ASN A 656 1.53 -30.51 -18.26
N GLY A 657 1.02 -30.11 -17.10
CA GLY A 657 0.27 -30.99 -16.22
C GLY A 657 -1.23 -30.92 -16.57
N PRO A 658 -1.95 -32.04 -16.70
CA PRO A 658 -3.39 -31.99 -16.83
C PRO A 658 -3.97 -31.39 -15.54
N VAL A 659 -4.98 -30.52 -15.68
CA VAL A 659 -5.83 -30.10 -14.57
C VAL A 659 -6.42 -31.39 -13.96
N ARG A 660 -5.89 -31.84 -12.82
CA ARG A 660 -6.54 -32.89 -12.03
C ARG A 660 -7.91 -32.34 -11.65
N GLN A 661 -8.99 -33.01 -12.08
CA GLN A 661 -10.31 -32.82 -11.50
C GLN A 661 -10.15 -32.85 -9.98
N MET A 662 -10.55 -31.76 -9.31
CA MET A 662 -10.50 -31.64 -7.86
C MET A 662 -11.36 -32.77 -7.27
N ILE A 663 -10.71 -33.80 -6.72
CA ILE A 663 -11.38 -34.80 -5.91
C ILE A 663 -11.45 -34.20 -4.50
N MET A 664 -12.64 -33.77 -4.10
CA MET A 664 -12.97 -33.36 -2.74
C MET A 664 -12.36 -34.32 -1.70
N PRO A 665 -11.78 -33.83 -0.59
CA PRO A 665 -11.35 -34.67 0.52
C PRO A 665 -12.47 -35.61 0.97
N SER A 666 -12.12 -36.81 1.45
CA SER A 666 -13.07 -37.86 1.87
C SER A 666 -14.12 -37.40 2.89
N MET A 667 -13.86 -36.32 3.64
CA MET A 667 -14.82 -35.72 4.56
C MET A 667 -16.00 -35.00 3.88
N VAL A 668 -15.94 -34.66 2.59
CA VAL A 668 -17.06 -34.05 1.83
C VAL A 668 -17.78 -35.07 0.94
N ARG A 669 -17.19 -36.25 0.71
CA ARG A 669 -17.85 -37.35 -0.03
C ARG A 669 -19.08 -37.91 0.69
N GLY A 670 -19.24 -37.68 1.99
CA GLY A 670 -20.46 -38.06 2.72
C GLY A 670 -21.62 -37.08 2.57
N ILE A 671 -21.43 -35.95 1.87
CA ILE A 671 -22.29 -34.76 2.01
C ILE A 671 -22.82 -34.24 0.69
N VAL A 672 -22.08 -34.39 -0.40
CA VAL A 672 -22.70 -34.34 -1.71
C VAL A 672 -23.29 -35.72 -1.90
N GLN A 673 -24.52 -35.94 -1.40
CA GLN A 673 -25.48 -36.69 -2.20
C GLN A 673 -25.55 -35.93 -3.51
N GLU A 674 -24.62 -36.27 -4.41
CA GLU A 674 -24.95 -36.26 -5.81
C GLU A 674 -26.21 -37.12 -5.81
N ASN A 675 -27.36 -36.49 -6.06
CA ASN A 675 -28.35 -37.09 -6.92
C ASN A 675 -27.68 -37.37 -8.28
N ARG A 676 -26.64 -38.21 -8.30
CA ARG A 676 -26.51 -39.20 -9.34
C ARG A 676 -27.75 -40.02 -9.14
N ILE A 677 -28.67 -39.85 -10.08
CA ILE A 677 -29.59 -40.90 -10.52
C ILE A 677 -28.88 -42.23 -10.21
N PRO A 678 -29.40 -43.05 -9.28
CA PRO A 678 -28.74 -44.29 -8.90
C PRO A 678 -28.34 -45.02 -10.17
N SER A 679 -27.09 -45.48 -10.27
CA SER A 679 -26.80 -46.46 -11.32
C SER A 679 -27.81 -47.59 -11.11
N LEU A 680 -28.57 -47.96 -12.14
CA LEU A 680 -29.64 -48.97 -12.10
C LEU A 680 -29.26 -50.27 -11.36
N GLN A 681 -27.95 -50.54 -11.28
CA GLN A 681 -27.38 -51.63 -10.51
C GLN A 681 -27.64 -51.53 -8.99
N GLN A 682 -27.67 -50.34 -8.40
CA GLN A 682 -27.91 -50.13 -6.96
C GLN A 682 -29.41 -50.26 -6.59
N GLU A 683 -30.34 -49.83 -7.44
CA GLU A 683 -31.79 -50.00 -7.21
C GLU A 683 -32.23 -51.48 -7.25
N PHE A 684 -31.60 -52.31 -8.09
CA PHE A 684 -31.92 -53.74 -8.17
C PHE A 684 -31.31 -54.55 -7.01
N ILE A 685 -30.14 -54.15 -6.51
CA ILE A 685 -29.49 -54.78 -5.36
C ILE A 685 -30.25 -54.48 -4.05
N SER A 686 -30.78 -53.27 -3.88
CA SER A 686 -31.59 -52.92 -2.70
C SER A 686 -32.97 -53.58 -2.67
N GLY A 687 -33.49 -54.01 -3.84
CA GLY A 687 -34.82 -54.63 -3.98
C GLY A 687 -34.82 -56.17 -4.02
N ASN A 688 -33.67 -56.83 -3.91
CA ASN A 688 -33.53 -58.29 -3.99
C ASN A 688 -34.13 -58.92 -5.28
N ARG A 689 -34.09 -58.19 -6.41
CA ARG A 689 -34.60 -58.65 -7.72
C ARG A 689 -33.44 -59.02 -8.66
N LYS A 690 -33.55 -60.13 -9.39
CA LYS A 690 -32.57 -60.52 -10.43
C LYS A 690 -32.59 -59.49 -11.56
N LEU A 691 -31.41 -58.98 -11.94
CA LEU A 691 -31.25 -58.09 -13.09
C LEU A 691 -31.66 -58.82 -14.38
N PRO A 692 -32.45 -58.20 -15.28
CA PRO A 692 -32.90 -58.82 -16.53
C PRO A 692 -31.82 -58.90 -17.63
N GLY A 693 -30.58 -58.49 -17.33
CA GLY A 693 -29.51 -58.38 -18.31
C GLY A 693 -28.12 -58.06 -17.72
N CYS A 694 -27.13 -57.92 -18.60
CA CYS A 694 -25.73 -57.62 -18.25
C CYS A 694 -25.46 -56.12 -18.31
N PHE A 695 -24.80 -55.58 -17.28
CA PHE A 695 -24.43 -54.16 -17.23
C PHE A 695 -23.01 -53.94 -17.76
N LEU A 696 -22.87 -53.10 -18.79
CA LEU A 696 -21.61 -52.89 -19.51
C LEU A 696 -20.89 -51.58 -19.13
N GLY A 697 -21.38 -50.85 -18.11
CA GLY A 697 -20.89 -49.53 -17.71
C GLY A 697 -21.64 -48.36 -18.37
N HIS A 698 -21.38 -47.11 -17.93
CA HIS A 698 -22.00 -45.88 -18.47
C HIS A 698 -23.53 -45.93 -18.65
N ASN A 699 -24.25 -46.55 -17.73
CA ASN A 699 -25.70 -46.75 -17.80
C ASN A 699 -26.16 -47.52 -19.07
N CYS A 700 -25.43 -48.53 -19.53
CA CYS A 700 -25.91 -49.44 -20.58
C CYS A 700 -26.19 -50.85 -20.04
N LEU A 701 -27.47 -51.24 -20.00
CA LEU A 701 -27.95 -52.59 -19.68
C LEU A 701 -28.34 -53.32 -20.97
N VAL A 702 -27.72 -54.46 -21.26
CA VAL A 702 -28.05 -55.27 -22.45
C VAL A 702 -28.79 -56.56 -22.04
N PRO A 703 -29.73 -57.08 -22.86
CA PRO A 703 -30.49 -58.27 -22.53
C PRO A 703 -29.60 -59.53 -22.44
N GLY A 704 -29.84 -60.38 -21.44
CA GLY A 704 -29.16 -61.67 -21.28
C GLY A 704 -27.93 -61.68 -20.35
N PRO A 705 -27.34 -62.87 -20.09
CA PRO A 705 -26.21 -63.02 -19.16
C PRO A 705 -24.91 -62.44 -19.72
N CYS A 706 -24.01 -61.98 -18.85
CA CYS A 706 -22.69 -61.46 -19.24
C CYS A 706 -21.85 -62.55 -19.89
N LYS A 707 -21.78 -62.56 -21.22
CA LYS A 707 -20.96 -63.46 -22.04
C LYS A 707 -20.00 -62.66 -22.92
N PRO A 708 -18.85 -63.23 -23.30
CA PRO A 708 -17.94 -62.61 -24.27
C PRO A 708 -18.68 -62.28 -25.57
N CYS A 709 -18.44 -61.09 -26.10
CA CYS A 709 -19.16 -60.58 -27.26
C CYS A 709 -18.57 -61.09 -28.58
N GLN A 710 -19.41 -61.28 -29.59
CA GLN A 710 -18.95 -61.63 -30.94
C GLN A 710 -18.62 -60.36 -31.73
N ASN A 711 -17.46 -60.32 -32.40
CA ASN A 711 -16.97 -59.11 -33.04
C ASN A 711 -17.98 -58.57 -34.08
N GLY A 712 -18.37 -57.29 -33.98
CA GLY A 712 -19.40 -56.68 -34.82
C GLY A 712 -20.84 -56.75 -34.28
N GLN A 713 -21.10 -57.51 -33.21
CA GLN A 713 -22.42 -57.57 -32.55
C GLN A 713 -22.83 -56.21 -31.99
N LYS A 714 -24.05 -55.75 -32.31
CA LYS A 714 -24.62 -54.52 -31.77
C LYS A 714 -25.81 -54.82 -30.86
N LEU A 715 -25.85 -54.21 -29.69
CA LEU A 715 -26.91 -54.38 -28.69
C LEU A 715 -27.43 -53.02 -28.23
N GLN A 716 -28.74 -52.81 -28.24
CA GLN A 716 -29.34 -51.60 -27.67
C GLN A 716 -29.28 -51.65 -26.14
N CYS A 717 -28.95 -50.52 -25.52
CA CYS A 717 -29.05 -50.38 -24.07
C CYS A 717 -30.53 -50.28 -23.68
N LEU A 718 -31.07 -51.27 -22.97
CA LEU A 718 -32.49 -51.35 -22.59
C LEU A 718 -32.98 -50.15 -21.77
N ASN A 719 -32.05 -49.50 -21.08
CA ASN A 719 -32.31 -48.42 -20.15
C ASN A 719 -32.03 -47.03 -20.75
N THR A 720 -31.71 -46.92 -22.05
CA THR A 720 -31.53 -45.63 -22.73
C THR A 720 -31.97 -45.69 -24.18
N HIS A 721 -32.62 -44.65 -24.70
CA HIS A 721 -32.98 -44.58 -26.13
C HIS A 721 -31.90 -43.92 -27.02
N ILE A 722 -30.77 -43.55 -26.42
CA ILE A 722 -29.70 -42.77 -27.07
C ILE A 722 -28.33 -43.46 -27.05
N SER A 723 -28.21 -44.63 -26.40
CA SER A 723 -26.96 -45.42 -26.37
C SER A 723 -27.15 -46.86 -26.87
N PHE A 724 -26.12 -47.39 -27.51
CA PHE A 724 -26.01 -48.80 -27.91
C PHE A 724 -24.56 -49.29 -27.77
N ALA A 725 -24.38 -50.58 -27.51
CA ALA A 725 -23.08 -51.23 -27.42
C ALA A 725 -22.72 -51.90 -28.75
N VAL A 726 -21.45 -51.81 -29.14
CA VAL A 726 -20.88 -52.51 -30.30
C VAL A 726 -19.70 -53.33 -29.84
N CYS A 727 -19.70 -54.63 -30.09
CA CYS A 727 -18.55 -55.46 -29.81
C CYS A 727 -17.41 -55.16 -30.81
N ASN A 728 -16.24 -54.82 -30.27
CA ASN A 728 -15.01 -54.65 -31.03
C ASN A 728 -13.87 -55.42 -30.34
N ASN A 729 -13.34 -56.45 -31.00
CA ASN A 729 -12.27 -57.33 -30.52
C ASN A 729 -12.55 -57.94 -29.14
N GLY A 730 -13.75 -58.49 -28.96
CA GLY A 730 -14.16 -59.16 -27.71
C GLY A 730 -14.54 -58.22 -26.56
N ALA A 731 -14.50 -56.91 -26.80
CA ALA A 731 -14.79 -55.85 -25.84
C ALA A 731 -16.03 -55.06 -26.30
N TYR A 732 -16.95 -54.73 -25.39
CA TYR A 732 -18.09 -53.88 -25.73
C TYR A 732 -17.69 -52.41 -25.72
N VAL A 733 -17.96 -51.71 -26.82
CA VAL A 733 -17.74 -50.27 -26.98
C VAL A 733 -19.10 -49.59 -26.99
N ILE A 734 -19.37 -48.77 -25.97
CA ILE A 734 -20.65 -48.05 -25.86
C ILE A 734 -20.57 -46.78 -26.70
N ARG A 735 -21.56 -46.58 -27.58
CA ARG A 735 -21.75 -45.38 -28.38
C ARG A 735 -23.02 -44.67 -27.95
N GLN A 736 -22.94 -43.34 -27.84
CA GLN A 736 -24.05 -42.49 -27.44
C GLN A 736 -24.28 -41.40 -28.50
N CYS A 737 -25.52 -41.23 -28.91
CA CYS A 737 -25.94 -40.16 -29.82
C CYS A 737 -25.96 -38.81 -29.08
N ILE A 738 -25.50 -37.72 -29.72
CA ILE A 738 -25.47 -36.36 -29.15
C ILE A 738 -26.58 -35.51 -29.78
N GLY A 739 -27.17 -34.59 -29.01
CA GLY A 739 -28.16 -33.62 -29.50
C GLY A 739 -29.60 -34.14 -29.41
N ARG A 740 -30.44 -33.80 -30.39
CA ARG A 740 -31.84 -34.29 -30.50
C ARG A 740 -31.95 -35.64 -31.24
N SER A 741 -30.82 -36.30 -31.49
CA SER A 741 -30.69 -37.52 -32.30
C SER A 741 -31.11 -38.76 -31.52
N HIS A 742 -31.75 -39.72 -32.20
CA HIS A 742 -32.21 -41.00 -31.62
C HIS A 742 -31.64 -42.20 -32.39
N ILE A 743 -31.68 -43.39 -31.77
CA ILE A 743 -31.19 -44.63 -32.36
C ILE A 743 -32.26 -45.23 -33.28
N ASN A 744 -31.88 -45.61 -34.50
CA ASN A 744 -32.73 -46.41 -35.36
C ASN A 744 -32.78 -47.87 -34.82
N GLY A 745 -33.98 -48.35 -34.49
CA GLY A 745 -34.22 -49.65 -33.85
C GLY A 745 -33.80 -50.88 -34.67
N HIS A 746 -33.59 -50.74 -35.98
CA HIS A 746 -33.14 -51.85 -36.84
C HIS A 746 -31.63 -51.81 -37.14
N SER A 747 -31.04 -50.63 -37.36
CA SER A 747 -29.63 -50.51 -37.76
C SER A 747 -28.66 -50.23 -36.61
N LEU A 748 -29.19 -49.84 -35.43
CA LEU A 748 -28.43 -49.39 -34.26
C LEU A 748 -27.34 -48.38 -34.67
N MET A 749 -27.80 -47.31 -35.32
CA MET A 749 -27.02 -46.13 -35.70
C MET A 749 -27.77 -44.86 -35.29
N CYS A 750 -27.03 -43.79 -35.00
CA CYS A 750 -27.61 -42.47 -34.72
C CYS A 750 -28.09 -41.85 -36.04
N MET A 751 -29.35 -41.38 -36.09
CA MET A 751 -29.80 -40.57 -37.21
C MET A 751 -29.47 -39.09 -36.93
N GLY A 752 -28.52 -38.53 -37.69
CA GLY A 752 -27.97 -37.17 -37.52
C GLY A 752 -26.48 -37.17 -37.17
N ASP A 753 -25.69 -36.39 -37.92
CA ASP A 753 -24.23 -36.35 -37.84
C ASP A 753 -23.74 -35.69 -36.54
N VAL A 754 -23.17 -36.49 -35.63
CA VAL A 754 -21.94 -36.23 -34.81
C VAL A 754 -21.83 -37.31 -33.72
N PHE A 755 -20.67 -37.96 -33.61
CA PHE A 755 -20.34 -38.94 -32.56
C PHE A 755 -19.57 -38.31 -31.39
N ARG A 756 -19.81 -38.77 -30.15
CA ARG A 756 -18.86 -38.58 -29.03
C ARG A 756 -17.76 -39.65 -29.14
N LYS A 757 -16.51 -39.33 -28.75
CA LYS A 757 -15.39 -40.29 -28.77
C LYS A 757 -15.79 -41.61 -28.07
N PRO A 758 -15.54 -42.78 -28.68
CA PRO A 758 -15.92 -44.07 -28.12
C PRO A 758 -15.14 -44.39 -26.83
N PHE A 759 -15.81 -45.01 -25.87
CA PHE A 759 -15.19 -45.56 -24.66
C PHE A 759 -15.03 -47.08 -24.81
N LEU A 760 -13.79 -47.57 -24.70
CA LEU A 760 -13.46 -48.99 -24.79
C LEU A 760 -13.58 -49.64 -23.41
N TYR A 761 -14.43 -50.67 -23.28
CA TYR A 761 -14.52 -51.50 -22.08
C TYR A 761 -14.21 -52.96 -22.46
N ARG A 762 -13.08 -53.48 -21.96
CA ARG A 762 -12.72 -54.91 -22.08
C ARG A 762 -13.50 -55.76 -21.10
#